data_AF-A0A8J7Z605-F1
#
_entry.id   AF-A0A8J7Z605-F1
#
_cell.length_a   1.000
_cell.length_b   1.000
_cell.length_c   1.000
_cell.angle_alpha   90.00
_cell.angle_beta   90.00
_cell.angle_gamma   90.00
#
_symmetry.space_group_name_H-M   'P 1'
#
loop_
_entity.id
_entity.type
_entity.pdbx_description
1 polymer ?
#
loop_
_entity_poly.entity_id
_entity_poly.type
_entity_poly.pdbx_seq_one_letter_code
_entity_poly.pdbx_strand_id
1 'polypeptide(L)'
;MKSKTRLIVVLALLAIVSVPFLIPSYTLGWRAEDSEDEGSYYDIDFSTHKWLAWEAVDLFPDSKVTWITENLRAFWLGVEAPYNAGAADEAGLNSSNYGKIHVNESILYLDSTGTTVTNDTLAVYADAEYDKLVIELNKEAVDYADAAFYAGAMSHYISQAGSYGAIWNETLWGTFNRTEWDFYEGIVESGSKIEHFDQPSFYFGFENTNVFANSYFLVSPSTLVAENAYDATVNLAKNTHPYAQSMRDNLWTNVTAGFQWSTDYKANVTDCTTFAVEAIYSAIAQAMEDVNWAYITLPSPVVTYDNVTHHLEIPEFDATFTNDTGTYNLNETIATIAEVWYVYYDYDSDTPDSLSSDNFDLSYNATSGKWYYADHLAPYTAANRNHSVIFYFDMDRAAPTWSNLSVEMIFVPFYNTSINWLDYHYDNVSRTLDIWNVSVTCWDIPEIGEVTIDEVSSLKWHLYTKGEGSLIADAAGIQVIDTEGNDVEGDLYQSGFIGSGGNFSSFENDVGLVFSAVNTELYVLVRVELIVPVGYIRYSDAGGDDIFIPFIQRNGVNTFRAKDHDITISEPELEVYTEEIAGITKTYINAYGITAISDYNNTVLNYYEIIEKEVHGSDRREARWKVFLFDGIPARLTGDLTWNETAQFWFVEGVEVGFLPDNRYYLAAKIVNMNTNFTTSPWGPQSEIFEIKRPLPVLYYILPEFFLAGFIVLFGWLAWYRPRKKRMKIQAEREARLEKIYD
;
A
#
# COMPACT_ATOMS: atom_id res chain seq x y z
N MET A 1 39.85 43.19 6.95
CA MET A 1 38.37 43.02 6.77
C MET A 1 37.96 42.58 5.37
N LYS A 2 38.57 43.02 4.26
CA LYS A 2 38.15 42.64 2.89
C LYS A 2 38.28 41.14 2.53
N SER A 3 39.11 40.35 3.23
CA SER A 3 39.28 38.91 2.91
C SER A 3 38.19 38.03 3.53
N LYS A 4 37.73 38.32 4.75
CA LYS A 4 36.71 37.50 5.43
C LYS A 4 35.34 37.57 4.75
N THR A 5 34.93 38.75 4.27
CA THR A 5 33.67 38.89 3.52
C THR A 5 33.74 38.20 2.15
N ARG A 6 34.92 38.19 1.50
CA ARG A 6 35.12 37.43 0.25
C ARG A 6 35.06 35.93 0.48
N LEU A 7 35.62 35.44 1.59
CA LEU A 7 35.59 34.03 1.95
C LEU A 7 34.16 33.52 2.19
N ILE A 8 33.34 34.30 2.91
CA ILE A 8 31.94 33.94 3.20
C ILE A 8 31.11 33.87 1.90
N VAL A 9 31.31 34.82 0.98
CA VAL A 9 30.61 34.80 -0.32
C VAL A 9 31.06 33.64 -1.21
N VAL A 10 32.35 33.29 -1.19
CA VAL A 10 32.87 32.13 -1.94
C VAL A 10 32.32 30.81 -1.37
N LEU A 11 32.26 30.67 -0.05
CA LEU A 11 31.69 29.48 0.59
C LEU A 11 30.18 29.34 0.33
N ALA A 12 29.43 30.44 0.34
CA ALA A 12 28.01 30.42 -0.01
C ALA A 12 27.77 30.05 -1.48
N LEU A 13 28.61 30.52 -2.41
CA LEU A 13 28.53 30.14 -3.82
C LEU A 13 28.96 28.69 -4.05
N LEU A 14 29.98 28.18 -3.34
CA LEU A 14 30.36 26.77 -3.39
C LEU A 14 29.24 25.86 -2.89
N ALA A 15 28.57 26.24 -1.80
CA ALA A 15 27.45 25.49 -1.26
C ALA A 15 26.27 25.42 -2.25
N ILE A 16 25.94 26.52 -2.94
CA ILE A 16 24.86 26.58 -3.94
C ILE A 16 25.20 25.76 -5.20
N VAL A 17 26.47 25.66 -5.58
CA VAL A 17 26.92 24.86 -6.73
C VAL A 17 27.06 23.36 -6.38
N SER A 18 27.23 23.00 -5.12
CA SER A 18 27.36 21.60 -4.69
C SER A 18 26.02 20.90 -4.40
N VAL A 19 24.92 21.62 -4.19
CA VAL A 19 23.60 21.01 -3.89
C VAL A 19 23.01 20.17 -5.05
N PRO A 20 23.22 20.50 -6.35
CA PRO A 20 22.73 19.65 -7.45
C PRO A 20 23.51 18.34 -7.64
N PHE A 21 24.67 18.17 -7.01
CA PHE A 21 25.50 16.96 -7.12
C PHE A 21 25.29 15.95 -5.98
N LEU A 22 24.28 16.18 -5.13
CA LEU A 22 23.94 15.35 -3.98
C LEU A 22 22.59 14.64 -4.12
N ILE A 23 22.05 14.53 -5.34
CA ILE A 23 20.97 13.59 -5.62
C ILE A 23 21.65 12.24 -5.91
N PRO A 24 21.45 11.20 -5.09
CA PRO A 24 21.85 9.86 -5.48
C PRO A 24 21.02 9.48 -6.70
N SER A 25 21.62 9.46 -7.88
CA SER A 25 21.07 8.73 -9.01
C SER A 25 21.43 7.27 -8.81
N TYR A 26 20.55 6.52 -8.14
CA TYR A 26 20.58 5.07 -8.23
C TYR A 26 20.04 4.70 -9.62
N THR A 27 20.97 4.42 -10.53
CA THR A 27 20.69 3.84 -11.85
C THR A 27 21.02 2.36 -11.76
N LEU A 28 20.00 1.53 -11.59
CA LEU A 28 20.10 0.08 -11.69
C LEU A 28 19.61 -0.34 -13.09
N GLY A 29 20.21 -1.41 -13.59
CA GLY A 29 20.18 -1.86 -14.98
C GLY A 29 19.34 -3.09 -15.25
N TRP A 30 19.47 -3.79 -16.40
CA TRP A 30 18.98 -5.19 -16.63
C TRP A 30 19.41 -6.17 -15.52
N ARG A 31 19.95 -5.69 -14.41
CA ARG A 31 19.94 -6.32 -13.12
C ARG A 31 18.54 -6.84 -12.82
N ALA A 32 18.47 -8.15 -12.59
CA ALA A 32 17.68 -8.66 -11.49
C ALA A 32 18.01 -7.83 -10.24
N GLU A 33 16.99 -7.34 -9.53
CA GLU A 33 17.15 -6.41 -8.44
C GLU A 33 18.13 -6.93 -7.37
N ASP A 34 19.02 -6.06 -6.90
CA ASP A 34 19.75 -6.28 -5.64
C ASP A 34 18.74 -6.09 -4.48
N SER A 35 17.80 -7.02 -4.30
CA SER A 35 17.00 -7.08 -3.07
C SER A 35 17.86 -7.66 -1.94
N GLU A 36 18.98 -7.01 -1.64
CA GLU A 36 19.78 -7.28 -0.43
C GLU A 36 19.13 -6.67 0.83
N ASP A 37 18.10 -5.83 0.67
CA ASP A 37 17.29 -5.33 1.79
C ASP A 37 16.21 -6.36 2.13
N GLU A 38 16.28 -6.93 3.34
CA GLU A 38 15.35 -7.95 3.88
C GLU A 38 13.86 -7.50 3.90
N GLY A 39 13.54 -6.29 3.43
CA GLY A 39 12.19 -5.70 3.39
C GLY A 39 11.53 -5.61 2.01
N SER A 40 12.24 -5.80 0.88
CA SER A 40 11.64 -5.63 -0.47
C SER A 40 10.95 -6.90 -1.02
N TYR A 41 10.83 -7.97 -0.23
CA TYR A 41 10.11 -9.19 -0.65
C TYR A 41 8.60 -9.00 -0.80
N TYR A 42 8.05 -7.93 -0.23
CA TYR A 42 6.65 -7.52 -0.36
C TYR A 42 6.42 -6.49 -1.46
N ASP A 43 7.51 -5.93 -2.01
CA ASP A 43 7.52 -4.85 -2.98
C ASP A 43 8.58 -5.17 -4.04
N ILE A 44 8.23 -6.11 -4.93
CA ILE A 44 9.13 -6.65 -5.95
C ILE A 44 9.17 -5.64 -7.10
N ASP A 45 10.25 -4.87 -7.31
CA ASP A 45 10.25 -3.95 -8.45
C ASP A 45 10.32 -4.75 -9.77
N PHE A 46 9.74 -4.18 -10.82
CA PHE A 46 9.68 -4.83 -12.12
C PHE A 46 11.01 -4.65 -12.87
N SER A 47 11.79 -5.73 -12.99
CA SER A 47 13.07 -5.74 -13.71
C SER A 47 12.91 -6.01 -15.20
N THR A 48 13.93 -5.66 -16.01
CA THR A 48 13.96 -5.99 -17.44
C THR A 48 13.84 -7.50 -17.69
N HIS A 49 14.42 -8.34 -16.84
CA HIS A 49 14.27 -9.80 -16.97
C HIS A 49 12.82 -10.25 -16.73
N LYS A 50 12.14 -9.69 -15.72
CA LYS A 50 10.71 -9.97 -15.47
C LYS A 50 9.85 -9.51 -16.65
N TRP A 51 10.13 -8.33 -17.20
CA TRP A 51 9.46 -7.83 -18.40
C TRP A 51 9.60 -8.79 -19.58
N LEU A 52 10.83 -9.19 -19.95
CA LEU A 52 11.05 -10.09 -21.07
C LEU A 52 10.42 -11.48 -20.86
N ALA A 53 10.51 -12.00 -19.64
CA ALA A 53 9.87 -13.27 -19.28
C ALA A 53 8.34 -13.17 -19.37
N TRP A 54 7.75 -12.05 -18.93
CA TRP A 54 6.32 -11.82 -19.02
C TRP A 54 5.83 -11.65 -20.46
N GLU A 55 6.53 -10.87 -21.30
CA GLU A 55 6.23 -10.75 -22.73
C GLU A 55 6.26 -12.10 -23.45
N ALA A 56 7.06 -13.05 -22.97
CA ALA A 56 7.09 -14.42 -23.50
C ALA A 56 5.88 -15.24 -23.04
N VAL A 57 5.44 -15.07 -21.79
CA VAL A 57 4.24 -15.71 -21.24
C VAL A 57 2.98 -15.21 -21.95
N ASP A 58 2.89 -13.90 -22.24
CA ASP A 58 1.75 -13.25 -22.91
C ASP A 58 1.51 -13.75 -24.34
N LEU A 59 2.50 -14.40 -24.96
CA LEU A 59 2.35 -15.02 -26.28
C LEU A 59 1.58 -16.35 -26.24
N PHE A 60 1.46 -16.98 -25.08
CA PHE A 60 0.69 -18.21 -24.94
C PHE A 60 -0.79 -17.91 -24.75
N PRO A 61 -1.70 -18.76 -25.25
CA PRO A 61 -3.08 -18.74 -24.76
C PRO A 61 -3.10 -18.96 -23.25
N ASP A 62 -3.87 -18.18 -22.50
CA ASP A 62 -3.91 -18.21 -21.02
C ASP A 62 -3.98 -19.62 -20.44
N SER A 63 -4.81 -20.49 -21.05
CA SER A 63 -4.96 -21.91 -20.70
C SER A 63 -3.67 -22.76 -20.67
N LYS A 64 -2.61 -22.34 -21.38
CA LYS A 64 -1.34 -23.07 -21.43
C LYS A 64 -0.38 -22.65 -20.31
N VAL A 65 -0.53 -21.43 -19.82
CA VAL A 65 0.40 -20.80 -18.87
C VAL A 65 -0.27 -20.46 -17.54
N THR A 66 -1.47 -20.99 -17.28
CA THR A 66 -2.21 -20.73 -16.05
C THR A 66 -1.42 -21.14 -14.81
N TRP A 67 -0.62 -22.21 -14.89
CA TRP A 67 0.30 -22.62 -13.84
C TRP A 67 1.40 -21.57 -13.54
N ILE A 68 1.75 -20.71 -14.49
CA ILE A 68 2.62 -19.54 -14.27
C ILE A 68 1.81 -18.37 -13.74
N THR A 69 0.68 -18.01 -14.36
CA THR A 69 -0.06 -16.79 -14.03
C THR A 69 -0.74 -16.84 -12.67
N GLU A 70 -1.15 -18.02 -12.19
CA GLU A 70 -1.63 -18.21 -10.81
C GLU A 70 -0.50 -18.23 -9.78
N ASN A 71 0.73 -18.52 -10.20
CA ASN A 71 1.92 -18.59 -9.35
C ASN A 71 2.92 -17.49 -9.71
N LEU A 72 2.43 -16.33 -10.13
CA LEU A 72 3.27 -15.28 -10.73
C LEU A 72 4.34 -14.76 -9.76
N ARG A 73 4.04 -14.72 -8.46
CA ARG A 73 5.03 -14.41 -7.43
C ARG A 73 6.20 -15.40 -7.46
N ALA A 74 5.92 -16.70 -7.51
CA ALA A 74 6.95 -17.72 -7.58
C ALA A 74 7.74 -17.63 -8.89
N PHE A 75 7.07 -17.37 -10.01
CA PHE A 75 7.71 -17.11 -11.30
C PHE A 75 8.69 -15.93 -11.23
N TRP A 76 8.28 -14.78 -10.69
CA TRP A 76 9.14 -13.61 -10.54
C TRP A 76 10.29 -13.83 -9.56
N LEU A 77 10.05 -14.51 -8.44
CA LEU A 77 11.14 -14.91 -7.53
C LEU A 77 12.14 -15.82 -8.27
N GLY A 78 11.65 -16.72 -9.12
CA GLY A 78 12.46 -17.53 -10.01
C GLY A 78 13.31 -16.69 -10.97
N VAL A 79 12.71 -15.68 -11.61
CA VAL A 79 13.43 -14.76 -12.51
C VAL A 79 14.56 -14.02 -11.77
N GLU A 80 14.41 -13.73 -10.49
CA GLU A 80 15.44 -13.03 -9.70
C GLU A 80 16.50 -13.98 -9.12
N ALA A 81 16.13 -15.24 -8.87
CA ALA A 81 16.95 -16.19 -8.10
C ALA A 81 18.39 -16.40 -8.62
N PRO A 82 18.66 -16.50 -9.93
CA PRO A 82 20.03 -16.63 -10.42
C PRO A 82 20.98 -15.54 -9.94
N TYR A 83 20.46 -14.33 -9.72
CA TYR A 83 21.18 -13.18 -9.19
C TYR A 83 21.06 -13.06 -7.67
N ASN A 84 19.85 -13.26 -7.13
CA ASN A 84 19.58 -13.18 -5.70
C ASN A 84 19.22 -14.55 -5.10
N ALA A 85 20.16 -15.16 -4.39
CA ALA A 85 19.93 -16.43 -3.71
C ALA A 85 18.75 -16.39 -2.72
N GLY A 86 18.48 -15.24 -2.08
CA GLY A 86 17.39 -15.06 -1.12
C GLY A 86 15.99 -15.18 -1.73
N ALA A 87 15.83 -14.95 -3.04
CA ALA A 87 14.55 -15.16 -3.73
C ALA A 87 14.14 -16.65 -3.73
N ALA A 88 15.12 -17.56 -3.75
CA ALA A 88 14.86 -18.98 -3.61
C ALA A 88 14.43 -19.35 -2.18
N ASP A 89 15.05 -18.75 -1.15
CA ASP A 89 14.67 -19.01 0.25
C ASP A 89 13.21 -18.57 0.53
N GLU A 90 12.79 -17.43 -0.03
CA GLU A 90 11.42 -16.93 0.08
C GLU A 90 10.39 -17.82 -0.62
N ALA A 91 10.79 -18.46 -1.73
CA ALA A 91 10.00 -19.49 -2.38
C ALA A 91 10.00 -20.84 -1.61
N GLY A 92 10.71 -20.93 -0.48
CA GLY A 92 10.86 -22.18 0.28
C GLY A 92 11.85 -23.17 -0.33
N LEU A 93 12.63 -22.74 -1.32
CA LEU A 93 13.60 -23.53 -2.05
C LEU A 93 15.02 -23.34 -1.50
N ASN A 94 15.92 -24.26 -1.86
CA ASN A 94 17.30 -24.21 -1.37
C ASN A 94 18.13 -23.16 -2.14
N SER A 95 18.36 -22.01 -1.51
CA SER A 95 19.18 -20.90 -2.03
C SER A 95 20.63 -21.22 -2.34
N SER A 96 21.21 -22.31 -1.80
CA SER A 96 22.62 -22.67 -2.04
C SER A 96 22.96 -23.01 -3.50
N ASN A 97 21.94 -23.19 -4.35
CA ASN A 97 22.08 -23.38 -5.79
C ASN A 97 21.97 -22.10 -6.61
N TYR A 98 21.52 -21.00 -6.01
CA TYR A 98 21.17 -19.72 -6.65
C TYR A 98 22.11 -18.58 -6.21
N GLY A 99 21.94 -17.38 -6.78
CA GLY A 99 22.81 -16.21 -6.52
C GLY A 99 24.27 -16.39 -6.96
N LYS A 100 24.52 -17.24 -7.98
CA LYS A 100 25.88 -17.58 -8.45
C LYS A 100 26.30 -16.82 -9.70
N ILE A 101 25.44 -15.97 -10.26
CA ILE A 101 25.71 -15.26 -11.51
C ILE A 101 26.73 -14.10 -11.38
N HIS A 102 27.46 -14.01 -10.26
CA HIS A 102 28.49 -12.98 -10.07
C HIS A 102 29.85 -13.39 -10.65
N VAL A 103 30.20 -12.71 -11.75
CA VAL A 103 31.54 -12.56 -12.34
C VAL A 103 32.19 -13.87 -12.84
N ASN A 104 31.94 -14.16 -14.12
CA ASN A 104 32.52 -15.21 -15.00
C ASN A 104 31.66 -16.44 -15.27
N GLU A 105 30.56 -16.65 -14.55
CA GLU A 105 29.66 -17.80 -14.74
C GLU A 105 28.44 -17.50 -15.63
N SER A 106 28.32 -16.24 -16.07
CA SER A 106 27.13 -15.65 -16.73
C SER A 106 27.39 -15.32 -18.21
N ILE A 107 28.38 -15.97 -18.82
CA ILE A 107 28.87 -15.60 -20.15
C ILE A 107 28.84 -16.83 -21.06
N LEU A 108 28.25 -16.65 -22.22
CA LEU A 108 28.27 -17.58 -23.34
C LEU A 108 29.25 -17.05 -24.39
N TYR A 109 30.41 -17.68 -24.53
CA TYR A 109 31.43 -17.20 -25.47
C TYR A 109 31.21 -17.80 -26.86
N LEU A 110 31.12 -16.96 -27.88
CA LEU A 110 31.11 -17.37 -29.28
C LEU A 110 32.50 -17.19 -29.93
N ASP A 111 32.77 -17.96 -30.98
CA ASP A 111 33.92 -17.75 -31.85
C ASP A 111 33.85 -16.40 -32.59
N SER A 112 34.92 -16.01 -33.28
CA SER A 112 35.00 -14.73 -34.00
C SER A 112 34.02 -14.59 -35.16
N THR A 113 33.30 -15.64 -35.52
CA THR A 113 32.27 -15.62 -36.58
C THR A 113 30.86 -15.63 -35.99
N GLY A 114 30.71 -15.72 -34.67
CA GLY A 114 29.41 -15.83 -34.00
C GLY A 114 28.71 -17.16 -34.24
N THR A 115 29.45 -18.19 -34.66
CA THR A 115 28.87 -19.46 -35.14
C THR A 115 29.06 -20.62 -34.18
N THR A 116 30.22 -20.70 -33.52
CA THR A 116 30.57 -21.82 -32.63
C THR A 116 30.58 -21.35 -31.19
N VAL A 117 29.93 -22.11 -30.29
CA VAL A 117 30.01 -21.88 -28.85
C VAL A 117 31.33 -22.41 -28.32
N THR A 118 32.06 -21.58 -27.58
CA THR A 118 33.36 -21.87 -26.97
C THR A 118 33.30 -21.95 -25.45
N ASN A 119 32.22 -21.44 -24.86
CA ASN A 119 31.80 -21.64 -23.48
C ASN A 119 30.28 -21.52 -23.45
N ASP A 120 29.62 -22.54 -22.93
CA ASP A 120 28.17 -22.76 -22.90
C ASP A 120 27.61 -22.68 -21.47
N THR A 121 28.36 -22.19 -20.49
CA THR A 121 27.97 -22.20 -19.06
C THR A 121 26.55 -21.65 -18.84
N LEU A 122 26.22 -20.54 -19.49
CA LEU A 122 24.89 -19.92 -19.37
C LEU A 122 23.78 -20.83 -19.93
N ALA A 123 24.02 -21.49 -21.06
CA ALA A 123 23.07 -22.43 -21.66
C ALA A 123 22.92 -23.70 -20.80
N VAL A 124 24.00 -24.18 -20.17
CA VAL A 124 23.97 -25.31 -19.23
C VAL A 124 23.13 -24.99 -17.99
N TYR A 125 23.19 -23.76 -17.47
CA TYR A 125 22.34 -23.37 -16.35
C TYR A 125 20.87 -23.24 -16.75
N ALA A 126 20.58 -22.67 -17.92
CA ALA A 126 19.22 -22.64 -18.47
C ALA A 126 18.65 -24.07 -18.61
N ASP A 127 19.44 -25.00 -19.15
CA ASP A 127 19.09 -26.42 -19.30
C ASP A 127 18.86 -27.12 -17.96
N ALA A 128 19.66 -26.79 -16.94
CA ALA A 128 19.48 -27.35 -15.61
C ALA A 128 18.17 -26.91 -14.94
N GLU A 129 17.75 -25.65 -15.12
CA GLU A 129 16.44 -25.19 -14.63
C GLU A 129 15.29 -25.75 -15.48
N TYR A 130 15.49 -25.89 -16.80
CA TYR A 130 14.56 -26.58 -17.70
C TYR A 130 14.32 -28.03 -17.26
N ASP A 131 15.37 -28.79 -16.96
CA ASP A 131 15.24 -30.16 -16.47
C ASP A 131 14.44 -30.23 -15.16
N LYS A 132 14.66 -29.29 -14.24
CA LYS A 132 13.87 -29.20 -13.00
C LYS A 132 12.41 -28.89 -13.29
N LEU A 133 12.14 -27.94 -14.18
CA LEU A 133 10.79 -27.61 -14.63
C LEU A 133 10.10 -28.85 -15.21
N VAL A 134 10.72 -29.54 -16.17
CA VAL A 134 10.17 -30.75 -16.80
C VAL A 134 9.96 -31.87 -15.78
N ILE A 135 10.86 -32.05 -14.81
CA ILE A 135 10.69 -33.03 -13.73
C ILE A 135 9.50 -32.66 -12.83
N GLU A 136 9.37 -31.40 -12.46
CA GLU A 136 8.28 -30.90 -11.61
C GLU A 136 6.93 -31.10 -12.30
N LEU A 137 6.83 -30.64 -13.55
CA LEU A 137 5.67 -30.78 -14.42
C LEU A 137 5.28 -32.26 -14.65
N ASN A 138 6.24 -33.20 -14.63
CA ASN A 138 5.96 -34.63 -14.78
C ASN A 138 5.45 -35.33 -13.50
N LYS A 139 5.39 -34.65 -12.35
CA LYS A 139 4.90 -35.26 -11.11
C LYS A 139 3.39 -35.52 -11.18
N GLU A 140 2.92 -36.53 -10.45
CA GLU A 140 1.49 -36.81 -10.30
C GLU A 140 0.78 -35.73 -9.46
N ALA A 141 1.46 -35.22 -8.44
CA ALA A 141 1.06 -34.02 -7.71
C ALA A 141 2.08 -32.93 -8.03
N VAL A 142 1.83 -32.17 -9.09
CA VAL A 142 2.69 -31.07 -9.53
C VAL A 142 2.63 -29.94 -8.49
N ASP A 143 3.79 -29.45 -8.08
CA ASP A 143 3.87 -28.19 -7.35
C ASP A 143 4.03 -27.05 -8.37
N TYR A 144 2.92 -26.38 -8.69
CA TYR A 144 2.91 -25.33 -9.71
C TYR A 144 3.71 -24.09 -9.28
N ALA A 145 3.88 -23.85 -7.97
CA ALA A 145 4.72 -22.76 -7.50
C ALA A 145 6.20 -23.06 -7.79
N ASP A 146 6.67 -24.28 -7.51
CA ASP A 146 8.02 -24.73 -7.85
C ASP A 146 8.24 -24.73 -9.37
N ALA A 147 7.26 -25.23 -10.14
CA ALA A 147 7.34 -25.22 -11.60
C ALA A 147 7.47 -23.78 -12.13
N ALA A 148 6.60 -22.88 -11.68
CA ALA A 148 6.65 -21.46 -12.04
C ALA A 148 8.01 -20.85 -11.66
N PHE A 149 8.54 -21.14 -10.48
CA PHE A 149 9.86 -20.70 -10.08
C PHE A 149 10.97 -21.19 -11.03
N TYR A 150 11.01 -22.47 -11.38
CA TYR A 150 12.02 -23.01 -12.30
C TYR A 150 11.88 -22.40 -13.71
N ALA A 151 10.66 -22.16 -14.18
CA ALA A 151 10.42 -21.46 -15.44
C ALA A 151 10.93 -20.02 -15.42
N GLY A 152 10.75 -19.31 -14.30
CA GLY A 152 11.31 -17.98 -14.09
C GLY A 152 12.85 -17.98 -14.12
N ALA A 153 13.47 -18.89 -13.37
CA ALA A 153 14.94 -19.01 -13.31
C ALA A 153 15.55 -19.39 -14.67
N MET A 154 14.90 -20.31 -15.39
CA MET A 154 15.24 -20.65 -16.76
C MET A 154 15.16 -19.41 -17.68
N SER A 155 14.06 -18.64 -17.57
CA SER A 155 13.84 -17.43 -18.37
C SER A 155 14.93 -16.38 -18.14
N HIS A 156 15.40 -16.22 -16.90
CA HIS A 156 16.53 -15.35 -16.57
C HIS A 156 17.79 -15.78 -17.32
N TYR A 157 18.19 -17.05 -17.21
CA TYR A 157 19.41 -17.54 -17.86
C TYR A 157 19.36 -17.41 -19.39
N ILE A 158 18.20 -17.71 -19.99
CA ILE A 158 17.99 -17.53 -21.44
C ILE A 158 18.13 -16.05 -21.81
N SER A 159 17.31 -15.18 -21.21
CA SER A 159 17.27 -13.75 -21.57
C SER A 159 18.60 -13.03 -21.34
N GLN A 160 19.42 -13.48 -20.38
CA GLN A 160 20.76 -12.96 -20.15
C GLN A 160 21.63 -13.05 -21.42
N ALA A 161 21.48 -14.11 -22.24
CA ALA A 161 22.22 -14.29 -23.49
C ALA A 161 21.82 -13.28 -24.60
N GLY A 162 20.74 -12.53 -24.43
CA GLY A 162 20.36 -11.41 -25.29
C GLY A 162 21.15 -10.12 -25.02
N SER A 163 21.90 -10.06 -23.91
CA SER A 163 22.78 -8.93 -23.61
C SER A 163 24.14 -9.09 -24.28
N TYR A 164 24.65 -8.04 -24.94
CA TYR A 164 25.97 -8.11 -25.58
C TYR A 164 27.11 -8.43 -24.59
N GLY A 165 26.95 -8.04 -23.33
CA GLY A 165 27.91 -8.31 -22.27
C GLY A 165 28.00 -9.80 -21.92
N ALA A 166 26.88 -10.52 -22.06
CA ALA A 166 26.78 -11.94 -21.78
C ALA A 166 27.26 -12.83 -22.94
N ILE A 167 27.40 -12.29 -24.15
CA ILE A 167 27.89 -13.05 -25.32
C ILE A 167 29.31 -12.67 -25.74
N TRP A 168 30.14 -12.29 -24.78
CA TRP A 168 31.40 -11.61 -25.02
C TRP A 168 32.37 -12.43 -25.88
N ASN A 169 33.14 -11.75 -26.72
CA ASN A 169 34.24 -12.33 -27.48
C ASN A 169 35.52 -11.55 -27.21
N GLU A 170 36.39 -12.05 -26.34
CA GLU A 170 37.63 -11.35 -25.98
C GLU A 170 38.60 -11.18 -27.15
N THR A 171 38.53 -12.07 -28.14
CA THR A 171 39.40 -12.03 -29.33
C THR A 171 39.01 -10.90 -30.28
N LEU A 172 37.70 -10.64 -30.43
CA LEU A 172 37.17 -9.58 -31.29
C LEU A 172 37.05 -8.24 -30.57
N TRP A 173 36.60 -8.27 -29.32
CA TRP A 173 36.15 -7.09 -28.59
C TRP A 173 37.13 -6.66 -27.49
N GLY A 174 38.23 -7.40 -27.32
CA GLY A 174 39.23 -7.10 -26.29
C GLY A 174 38.76 -7.52 -24.90
N THR A 175 39.46 -7.07 -23.87
CA THR A 175 39.16 -7.47 -22.49
C THR A 175 37.76 -7.04 -22.08
N PHE A 176 37.01 -7.96 -21.49
CA PHE A 176 35.69 -7.70 -20.93
C PHE A 176 35.75 -6.58 -19.87
N ASN A 177 34.88 -5.57 -19.99
CA ASN A 177 34.78 -4.47 -19.03
C ASN A 177 33.41 -4.48 -18.35
N ARG A 178 33.38 -4.97 -17.12
CA ARG A 178 32.16 -5.12 -16.32
C ARG A 178 31.43 -3.79 -16.10
N THR A 179 32.15 -2.70 -15.92
CA THR A 179 31.55 -1.39 -15.67
C THR A 179 30.74 -0.89 -16.87
N GLU A 180 31.16 -1.18 -18.10
CA GLU A 180 30.37 -0.77 -19.29
C GLU A 180 29.13 -1.65 -19.44
N TRP A 181 29.26 -2.95 -19.12
CA TRP A 181 28.13 -3.85 -19.10
C TRP A 181 27.07 -3.40 -18.09
N ASP A 182 27.46 -3.20 -16.82
CA ASP A 182 26.54 -2.74 -15.78
C ASP A 182 25.89 -1.38 -16.15
N PHE A 183 26.63 -0.50 -16.84
CA PHE A 183 26.10 0.79 -17.30
C PHE A 183 25.10 0.65 -18.46
N TYR A 184 25.38 -0.20 -19.45
CA TYR A 184 24.42 -0.52 -20.51
C TYR A 184 23.14 -1.09 -19.92
N GLU A 185 23.32 -2.05 -19.01
CA GLU A 185 22.20 -2.63 -18.30
C GLU A 185 21.42 -1.50 -17.63
N GLY A 186 22.12 -0.60 -16.93
CA GLY A 186 21.61 0.61 -16.26
C GLY A 186 20.61 1.40 -17.09
N ILE A 187 20.93 1.59 -18.37
CA ILE A 187 20.17 2.46 -19.26
C ILE A 187 18.85 1.82 -19.72
N VAL A 188 18.83 0.51 -20.02
CA VAL A 188 17.58 -0.13 -20.49
C VAL A 188 16.57 -0.24 -19.35
N GLU A 189 17.02 -0.58 -18.15
CA GLU A 189 16.16 -0.66 -16.97
C GLU A 189 15.62 0.69 -16.54
N SER A 190 16.41 1.76 -16.71
CA SER A 190 15.88 3.11 -16.54
C SER A 190 14.70 3.41 -17.47
N GLY A 191 14.55 2.61 -18.54
CA GLY A 191 13.39 2.61 -19.41
C GLY A 191 12.20 1.76 -18.93
N SER A 192 12.43 0.80 -18.05
CA SER A 192 11.46 -0.17 -17.56
C SER A 192 10.69 0.30 -16.32
N LYS A 193 11.04 1.45 -15.72
CA LYS A 193 10.51 1.88 -14.40
C LYS A 193 9.00 2.07 -14.36
N ILE A 194 8.30 1.01 -13.95
CA ILE A 194 7.10 1.09 -13.12
C ILE A 194 7.62 0.97 -11.69
N GLU A 195 7.25 1.92 -10.82
CA GLU A 195 7.99 2.10 -9.57
C GLU A 195 7.85 0.89 -8.64
N HIS A 196 6.70 0.21 -8.57
CA HIS A 196 6.47 -0.92 -7.67
C HIS A 196 5.26 -1.75 -8.12
N PHE A 197 5.18 -3.03 -7.73
CA PHE A 197 3.91 -3.75 -7.70
C PHE A 197 3.26 -3.52 -6.34
N ASP A 198 2.06 -2.93 -6.33
CA ASP A 198 1.15 -3.28 -5.24
C ASP A 198 0.93 -4.79 -5.35
N GLN A 199 1.05 -5.53 -4.25
CA GLN A 199 0.59 -6.93 -4.26
C GLN A 199 -0.83 -6.91 -4.81
N PRO A 200 -1.14 -7.66 -5.88
CA PRO A 200 -2.51 -7.75 -6.36
C PRO A 200 -3.35 -8.14 -5.16
N SER A 201 -4.36 -7.33 -4.87
CA SER A 201 -5.38 -7.73 -3.91
C SER A 201 -6.12 -8.98 -4.40
N PHE A 202 -5.96 -9.34 -5.68
CA PHE A 202 -6.73 -10.36 -6.33
C PHE A 202 -6.02 -10.96 -7.57
N TYR A 203 -5.99 -12.30 -7.64
CA TYR A 203 -5.52 -13.16 -8.75
C TYR A 203 -4.90 -12.41 -9.96
N PHE A 204 -3.57 -12.47 -10.08
CA PHE A 204 -2.77 -11.81 -11.12
C PHE A 204 -3.29 -11.98 -12.55
N GLY A 205 -3.99 -13.09 -12.85
CA GLY A 205 -4.59 -13.35 -14.17
C GLY A 205 -5.69 -12.36 -14.60
N PHE A 206 -6.24 -11.55 -13.69
CA PHE A 206 -7.26 -10.54 -14.00
C PHE A 206 -6.74 -9.11 -13.96
N GLU A 207 -5.47 -8.92 -13.58
CA GLU A 207 -4.87 -7.60 -13.61
C GLU A 207 -4.62 -7.17 -15.05
N ASN A 208 -4.84 -5.88 -15.31
CA ASN A 208 -4.51 -5.31 -16.61
C ASN A 208 -3.00 -5.24 -16.77
N THR A 209 -2.40 -6.31 -17.29
CA THR A 209 -0.96 -6.45 -17.48
C THR A 209 -0.41 -5.58 -18.60
N ASN A 210 -1.25 -4.89 -19.38
CA ASN A 210 -0.81 -3.89 -20.36
C ASN A 210 -0.06 -2.71 -19.72
N VAL A 211 -0.16 -2.54 -18.40
CA VAL A 211 0.67 -1.58 -17.68
C VAL A 211 2.14 -2.02 -17.64
N PHE A 212 2.44 -3.32 -17.72
CA PHE A 212 3.78 -3.93 -17.64
C PHE A 212 4.59 -3.85 -18.94
N ALA A 213 4.44 -2.75 -19.68
CA ALA A 213 5.17 -2.55 -20.91
C ALA A 213 6.40 -1.66 -20.68
N ASN A 214 7.54 -2.04 -21.25
CA ASN A 214 8.65 -1.10 -21.37
C ASN A 214 8.25 0.03 -22.34
N SER A 215 8.01 1.22 -21.79
CA SER A 215 7.56 2.38 -22.57
C SER A 215 8.54 2.84 -23.67
N TYR A 216 9.78 2.37 -23.64
CA TYR A 216 10.80 2.70 -24.64
C TYR A 216 10.96 1.62 -25.71
N PHE A 217 10.77 0.35 -25.41
CA PHE A 217 10.95 -0.75 -26.36
C PHE A 217 9.61 -1.45 -26.62
N LEU A 218 9.09 -1.28 -27.83
CA LEU A 218 7.96 -2.06 -28.31
C LEU A 218 8.51 -3.32 -28.97
N VAL A 219 8.37 -4.48 -28.33
CA VAL A 219 8.73 -5.77 -28.91
C VAL A 219 7.57 -6.30 -29.76
N SER A 220 7.89 -6.98 -30.86
CA SER A 220 6.90 -7.65 -31.73
C SER A 220 7.36 -9.07 -32.03
N PRO A 221 7.47 -9.93 -30.99
CA PRO A 221 7.99 -11.28 -31.15
C PRO A 221 7.10 -12.14 -32.04
N SER A 222 7.71 -13.09 -32.71
CA SER A 222 7.05 -14.16 -33.46
C SER A 222 7.16 -15.48 -32.72
N THR A 223 6.12 -16.31 -32.78
CA THR A 223 6.18 -17.65 -32.20
C THR A 223 7.20 -18.49 -32.95
N LEU A 224 8.23 -18.97 -32.25
CA LEU A 224 9.23 -19.89 -32.79
C LEU A 224 8.80 -21.35 -32.64
N VAL A 225 9.55 -22.23 -33.30
CA VAL A 225 9.48 -23.68 -33.04
C VAL A 225 9.94 -23.92 -31.61
N ALA A 226 9.33 -24.88 -30.92
CA ALA A 226 9.76 -25.31 -29.60
C ALA A 226 11.20 -25.85 -29.65
N GLU A 227 12.05 -25.40 -28.72
CA GLU A 227 13.43 -25.80 -28.56
C GLU A 227 13.72 -25.95 -27.06
N ASN A 228 14.62 -26.86 -26.66
CA ASN A 228 15.02 -26.94 -25.25
C ASN A 228 15.75 -25.64 -24.83
N ALA A 229 15.86 -25.41 -23.51
CA ALA A 229 16.46 -24.18 -23.00
C ALA A 229 17.93 -23.99 -23.42
N TYR A 230 18.71 -25.06 -23.57
CA TYR A 230 20.08 -24.99 -24.05
C TYR A 230 20.16 -24.40 -25.47
N ASP A 231 19.43 -24.99 -26.42
CA ASP A 231 19.44 -24.61 -27.83
C ASP A 231 18.84 -23.21 -28.02
N ALA A 232 17.75 -22.89 -27.32
CA ALA A 232 17.16 -21.56 -27.30
C ALA A 232 18.16 -20.48 -26.84
N THR A 233 18.92 -20.75 -25.78
CA THR A 233 19.97 -19.84 -25.27
C THR A 233 21.09 -19.64 -26.29
N VAL A 234 21.55 -20.73 -26.92
CA VAL A 234 22.62 -20.69 -27.93
C VAL A 234 22.17 -19.94 -29.19
N ASN A 235 20.93 -20.18 -29.65
CA ASN A 235 20.38 -19.53 -30.83
C ASN A 235 20.16 -18.03 -30.59
N LEU A 236 19.66 -17.65 -29.41
CA LEU A 236 19.59 -16.25 -28.98
C LEU A 236 20.95 -15.56 -29.04
N ALA A 237 21.99 -16.19 -28.49
CA ALA A 237 23.34 -15.63 -28.52
C ALA A 237 23.84 -15.41 -29.96
N LYS A 238 23.61 -16.38 -30.86
CA LYS A 238 23.97 -16.26 -32.28
C LYS A 238 23.18 -15.16 -32.98
N ASN A 239 21.90 -14.98 -32.67
CA ASN A 239 21.05 -13.93 -33.23
C ASN A 239 21.47 -12.54 -32.72
N THR A 240 21.96 -12.45 -31.49
CA THR A 240 22.42 -11.20 -30.85
C THR A 240 23.83 -10.79 -31.32
N HIS A 241 24.70 -11.76 -31.64
CA HIS A 241 26.10 -11.52 -31.99
C HIS A 241 26.34 -10.48 -33.11
N PRO A 242 25.58 -10.44 -34.22
CA PRO A 242 25.73 -9.42 -35.26
C PRO A 242 25.58 -7.97 -34.76
N TYR A 243 24.82 -7.78 -33.69
CA TYR A 243 24.51 -6.47 -33.12
C TYR A 243 25.48 -6.06 -32.01
N ALA A 244 26.05 -7.03 -31.30
CA ALA A 244 26.87 -6.85 -30.10
C ALA A 244 28.00 -5.82 -30.26
N GLN A 245 28.76 -5.88 -31.36
CA GLN A 245 29.84 -4.92 -31.61
C GLN A 245 29.30 -3.48 -31.72
N SER A 246 28.21 -3.29 -32.46
CA SER A 246 27.60 -1.97 -32.64
C SER A 246 26.98 -1.43 -31.35
N MET A 247 26.43 -2.31 -30.51
CA MET A 247 25.86 -1.96 -29.21
C MET A 247 26.93 -1.53 -28.21
N ARG A 248 28.12 -2.13 -28.26
CA ARG A 248 29.27 -1.70 -27.46
C ARG A 248 29.84 -0.37 -27.95
N ASP A 249 30.16 -0.26 -29.24
CA ASP A 249 30.92 0.88 -29.78
C ASP A 249 30.17 2.21 -29.65
N ASN A 250 28.83 2.17 -29.60
CA ASN A 250 27.98 3.35 -29.54
C ASN A 250 27.48 3.71 -28.12
N LEU A 251 27.80 2.90 -27.10
CA LEU A 251 27.36 3.11 -25.72
C LEU A 251 27.85 4.45 -25.12
N TRP A 252 29.02 4.93 -25.57
CA TRP A 252 29.78 6.00 -24.90
C TRP A 252 29.48 7.45 -25.35
N THR A 253 28.32 7.74 -25.94
CA THR A 253 28.02 9.07 -26.53
C THR A 253 27.39 10.11 -25.58
N ASN A 254 27.49 9.94 -24.25
CA ASN A 254 26.82 10.75 -23.19
C ASN A 254 25.30 10.51 -23.04
N VAL A 255 24.84 9.32 -23.41
CA VAL A 255 23.43 8.94 -23.25
C VAL A 255 23.23 8.35 -21.86
N THR A 256 22.31 8.92 -21.08
CA THR A 256 21.95 8.43 -19.73
C THR A 256 20.55 7.83 -19.68
N ALA A 257 19.84 7.75 -20.81
CA ALA A 257 18.50 7.20 -20.92
C ALA A 257 18.21 6.66 -22.32
N GLY A 258 17.44 5.57 -22.43
CA GLY A 258 17.18 4.87 -23.71
C GLY A 258 16.59 5.75 -24.81
N PHE A 259 15.80 6.78 -24.48
CA PHE A 259 15.22 7.71 -25.48
C PHE A 259 16.24 8.60 -26.20
N GLN A 260 17.47 8.71 -25.67
CA GLN A 260 18.53 9.51 -26.27
C GLN A 260 19.40 8.69 -27.23
N TRP A 261 19.18 7.37 -27.32
CA TRP A 261 19.87 6.52 -28.28
C TRP A 261 19.53 6.89 -29.72
N SER A 262 20.48 6.67 -30.62
CA SER A 262 20.20 6.78 -32.05
C SER A 262 19.14 5.76 -32.46
N THR A 263 18.39 6.07 -33.52
CA THR A 263 17.35 5.17 -34.03
C THR A 263 17.90 3.77 -34.33
N ASP A 264 19.08 3.68 -34.95
CA ASP A 264 19.71 2.39 -35.28
C ASP A 264 20.12 1.61 -34.03
N TYR A 265 20.65 2.29 -33.01
CA TYR A 265 21.03 1.64 -31.75
C TYR A 265 19.80 1.11 -31.01
N LYS A 266 18.75 1.94 -30.94
CA LYS A 266 17.48 1.55 -30.33
C LYS A 266 16.88 0.34 -31.04
N ALA A 267 16.88 0.34 -32.38
CA ALA A 267 16.39 -0.79 -33.17
C ALA A 267 17.19 -2.07 -32.88
N ASN A 268 18.52 -2.00 -32.79
CA ASN A 268 19.34 -3.15 -32.46
C ASN A 268 19.03 -3.72 -31.07
N VAL A 269 18.82 -2.84 -30.06
CA VAL A 269 18.42 -3.30 -28.71
C VAL A 269 17.02 -3.91 -28.74
N THR A 270 16.07 -3.30 -29.47
CA THR A 270 14.72 -3.86 -29.67
C THR A 270 14.74 -5.24 -30.34
N ASP A 271 15.59 -5.45 -31.34
CA ASP A 271 15.78 -6.75 -31.98
C ASP A 271 16.27 -7.78 -30.96
N CYS A 272 17.28 -7.43 -30.14
CA CYS A 272 17.83 -8.33 -29.12
C CYS A 272 16.82 -8.68 -28.02
N THR A 273 16.04 -7.71 -27.54
CA THR A 273 14.95 -7.96 -26.58
C THR A 273 13.87 -8.83 -27.22
N THR A 274 13.53 -8.60 -28.48
CA THR A 274 12.54 -9.42 -29.22
C THR A 274 13.01 -10.87 -29.33
N PHE A 275 14.27 -11.10 -29.73
CA PHE A 275 14.83 -12.46 -29.78
C PHE A 275 14.86 -13.14 -28.40
N ALA A 276 15.09 -12.38 -27.32
CA ALA A 276 15.06 -12.93 -25.97
C ALA A 276 13.67 -13.45 -25.58
N VAL A 277 12.63 -12.66 -25.87
CA VAL A 277 11.22 -13.07 -25.68
C VAL A 277 10.91 -14.34 -26.47
N GLU A 278 11.30 -14.38 -27.75
CA GLU A 278 11.09 -15.52 -28.62
C GLU A 278 11.79 -16.80 -28.12
N ALA A 279 13.01 -16.67 -27.59
CA ALA A 279 13.79 -17.79 -27.04
C ALA A 279 13.18 -18.33 -25.73
N ILE A 280 12.73 -17.43 -24.83
CA ILE A 280 12.02 -17.83 -23.60
C ILE A 280 10.73 -18.57 -23.96
N TYR A 281 9.94 -18.01 -24.88
CA TYR A 281 8.72 -18.63 -25.38
C TYR A 281 9.00 -20.04 -25.93
N SER A 282 10.02 -20.18 -26.78
CA SER A 282 10.40 -21.46 -27.37
C SER A 282 10.75 -22.52 -26.31
N ALA A 283 11.49 -22.14 -25.26
CA ALA A 283 11.86 -23.04 -24.16
C ALA A 283 10.68 -23.46 -23.29
N ILE A 284 9.81 -22.52 -22.91
CA ILE A 284 8.58 -22.84 -22.16
C ILE A 284 7.67 -23.75 -22.99
N ALA A 285 7.54 -23.47 -24.29
CA ALA A 285 6.77 -24.31 -25.22
C ALA A 285 7.32 -25.73 -25.28
N GLN A 286 8.64 -25.90 -25.38
CA GLN A 286 9.27 -27.24 -25.39
C GLN A 286 9.09 -27.98 -24.07
N ALA A 287 9.21 -27.30 -22.93
CA ALA A 287 9.01 -27.92 -21.62
C ALA A 287 7.60 -28.53 -21.51
N MET A 288 6.58 -27.82 -22.01
CA MET A 288 5.20 -28.32 -22.07
C MET A 288 5.02 -29.47 -23.08
N GLU A 289 5.73 -29.46 -24.20
CA GLU A 289 5.72 -30.57 -25.16
C GLU A 289 6.37 -31.84 -24.58
N ASP A 290 7.50 -31.71 -23.87
CA ASP A 290 8.28 -32.84 -23.33
C ASP A 290 7.53 -33.64 -22.27
N VAL A 291 6.64 -32.98 -21.53
CA VAL A 291 5.76 -33.60 -20.52
C VAL A 291 4.41 -34.04 -21.11
N ASN A 292 4.20 -33.86 -22.42
CA ASN A 292 2.93 -34.06 -23.11
C ASN A 292 1.76 -33.38 -22.39
N TRP A 293 1.95 -32.11 -22.04
CA TRP A 293 0.99 -31.37 -21.24
C TRP A 293 -0.34 -31.24 -21.99
N ALA A 294 -1.43 -31.71 -21.38
CA ALA A 294 -2.76 -31.43 -21.88
C ALA A 294 -3.16 -30.01 -21.45
N TYR A 295 -3.80 -29.25 -22.33
CA TYR A 295 -4.36 -27.95 -21.97
C TYR A 295 -5.86 -27.94 -22.24
N ILE A 296 -6.60 -27.35 -21.30
CA ILE A 296 -8.05 -27.22 -21.39
C ILE A 296 -8.36 -25.96 -22.19
N THR A 297 -9.25 -26.05 -23.16
CA THR A 297 -9.83 -24.89 -23.84
C THR A 297 -11.24 -24.70 -23.32
N LEU A 298 -11.48 -23.53 -22.74
CA LEU A 298 -12.79 -23.14 -22.22
C LEU A 298 -13.37 -22.00 -23.08
N PRO A 299 -14.67 -22.05 -23.39
CA PRO A 299 -15.34 -20.92 -24.01
C PRO A 299 -15.52 -19.79 -22.99
N SER A 300 -15.66 -18.56 -23.47
CA SER A 300 -16.18 -17.48 -22.63
C SER A 300 -17.56 -17.88 -22.08
N PRO A 301 -17.80 -17.74 -20.77
CA PRO A 301 -19.09 -18.02 -20.18
C PRO A 301 -20.19 -17.17 -20.80
N VAL A 302 -21.31 -17.83 -21.08
CA VAL A 302 -22.58 -17.19 -21.39
C VAL A 302 -23.47 -17.42 -20.19
N VAL A 303 -24.06 -16.36 -19.67
CA VAL A 303 -24.86 -16.45 -18.45
C VAL A 303 -26.11 -15.62 -18.61
N THR A 304 -27.23 -16.14 -18.13
CA THR A 304 -28.48 -15.38 -18.05
C THR A 304 -28.94 -15.32 -16.61
N TYR A 305 -29.24 -14.12 -16.14
CA TYR A 305 -29.81 -13.89 -14.82
C TYR A 305 -31.24 -13.38 -14.94
N ASP A 306 -32.20 -14.13 -14.39
CA ASP A 306 -33.59 -13.72 -14.30
C ASP A 306 -33.85 -12.99 -12.98
N ASN A 307 -34.05 -11.67 -13.03
CA ASN A 307 -34.33 -10.83 -11.86
C ASN A 307 -35.65 -11.17 -11.13
N VAL A 308 -36.56 -11.92 -11.76
CA VAL A 308 -37.86 -12.28 -11.16
C VAL A 308 -37.77 -13.60 -10.41
N THR A 309 -37.16 -14.62 -11.02
CA THR A 309 -36.98 -15.93 -10.38
C THR A 309 -35.70 -16.00 -9.56
N HIS A 310 -34.78 -15.07 -9.79
CA HIS A 310 -33.42 -15.06 -9.26
C HIS A 310 -32.63 -16.30 -9.69
N HIS A 311 -32.82 -16.77 -10.92
CA HIS A 311 -32.09 -17.91 -11.47
C HIS A 311 -30.91 -17.44 -12.28
N LEU A 312 -29.74 -18.04 -12.00
CA LEU A 312 -28.59 -18.00 -12.87
C LEU A 312 -28.62 -19.25 -13.74
N GLU A 313 -28.68 -19.09 -15.06
CA GLU A 313 -28.59 -20.20 -15.99
C GLU A 313 -27.32 -20.05 -16.83
N ILE A 314 -26.47 -21.08 -16.80
CA ILE A 314 -25.36 -21.25 -17.73
C ILE A 314 -25.77 -22.38 -18.69
N PRO A 315 -26.08 -22.04 -19.96
CA PRO A 315 -26.50 -23.04 -20.93
C PRO A 315 -25.38 -24.03 -21.23
N GLU A 316 -25.74 -25.19 -21.78
CA GLU A 316 -24.78 -26.23 -22.13
C GLU A 316 -23.63 -25.73 -23.02
N PHE A 317 -22.39 -25.94 -22.57
CA PHE A 317 -21.18 -25.56 -23.29
C PHE A 317 -20.18 -26.72 -23.40
N ASP A 318 -19.30 -26.62 -24.39
CA ASP A 318 -18.23 -27.59 -24.62
C ASP A 318 -16.97 -27.13 -23.87
N ALA A 319 -16.45 -27.96 -22.96
CA ALA A 319 -15.08 -27.85 -22.46
C ALA A 319 -14.25 -28.91 -23.17
N THR A 320 -13.12 -28.53 -23.77
CA THR A 320 -12.26 -29.47 -24.50
C THR A 320 -10.87 -29.48 -23.91
N PHE A 321 -10.15 -30.59 -24.05
CA PHE A 321 -8.72 -30.63 -23.77
C PHE A 321 -7.96 -31.11 -25.00
N THR A 322 -6.75 -30.59 -25.19
CA THR A 322 -5.89 -30.94 -26.31
C THR A 322 -4.55 -31.45 -25.79
N ASN A 323 -4.06 -32.54 -26.38
CA ASN A 323 -2.72 -33.09 -26.16
C ASN A 323 -2.07 -33.48 -27.50
N ASP A 324 -0.94 -34.18 -27.46
CA ASP A 324 -0.23 -34.69 -28.65
C ASP A 324 -1.08 -35.60 -29.56
N THR A 325 -2.10 -36.28 -29.03
CA THR A 325 -2.93 -37.23 -29.78
C THR A 325 -4.18 -36.62 -30.42
N GLY A 326 -4.63 -35.45 -29.97
CA GLY A 326 -5.81 -34.78 -30.52
C GLY A 326 -6.52 -33.86 -29.54
N THR A 327 -7.75 -33.48 -29.89
CA THR A 327 -8.64 -32.67 -29.05
C THR A 327 -9.87 -33.51 -28.69
N TYR A 328 -10.25 -33.47 -27.41
CA TYR A 328 -11.27 -34.31 -26.82
C TYR A 328 -12.21 -33.48 -25.95
N ASN A 329 -13.48 -33.90 -25.83
CA ASN A 329 -14.39 -33.26 -24.89
C ASN A 329 -14.04 -33.71 -23.47
N LEU A 330 -13.88 -32.73 -22.58
CA LEU A 330 -13.70 -32.95 -21.16
C LEU A 330 -15.02 -33.44 -20.57
N ASN A 331 -15.00 -34.59 -19.90
CA ASN A 331 -16.18 -35.17 -19.26
C ASN A 331 -15.96 -35.30 -17.75
N GLU A 332 -17.03 -35.63 -17.03
CA GLU A 332 -17.02 -35.79 -15.57
C GLU A 332 -16.06 -36.86 -15.02
N THR A 333 -15.53 -37.75 -15.86
CA THR A 333 -14.55 -38.77 -15.44
C THR A 333 -13.10 -38.32 -15.56
N ILE A 334 -12.86 -37.23 -16.31
CA ILE A 334 -11.52 -36.68 -16.56
C ILE A 334 -11.32 -35.40 -15.75
N ALA A 335 -12.35 -34.56 -15.64
CA ALA A 335 -12.30 -33.37 -14.80
C ALA A 335 -12.25 -33.77 -13.32
N THR A 336 -11.21 -33.33 -12.61
CA THR A 336 -11.08 -33.46 -11.15
C THR A 336 -11.83 -32.36 -10.44
N ILE A 337 -11.91 -31.17 -11.05
CA ILE A 337 -12.67 -30.01 -10.59
C ILE A 337 -13.39 -29.39 -11.79
N ALA A 338 -14.64 -28.97 -11.60
CA ALA A 338 -15.43 -28.26 -12.60
C ALA A 338 -16.35 -27.28 -11.86
N GLU A 339 -15.91 -26.04 -11.72
CA GLU A 339 -16.54 -25.05 -10.87
C GLU A 339 -16.86 -23.75 -11.62
N VAL A 340 -17.77 -22.96 -11.06
CA VAL A 340 -18.07 -21.59 -11.46
C VAL A 340 -17.80 -20.66 -10.28
N TRP A 341 -17.20 -19.52 -10.57
CA TRP A 341 -16.95 -18.47 -9.58
C TRP A 341 -17.55 -17.14 -10.05
N TYR A 342 -17.97 -16.31 -9.10
CA TYR A 342 -18.28 -14.91 -9.41
C TYR A 342 -17.04 -14.06 -9.30
N VAL A 343 -16.95 -13.09 -10.20
CA VAL A 343 -15.98 -12.00 -10.15
C VAL A 343 -16.74 -10.74 -9.79
N TYR A 344 -16.47 -10.20 -8.61
CA TYR A 344 -17.00 -8.93 -8.14
C TYR A 344 -16.18 -7.80 -8.73
N TYR A 345 -16.86 -6.70 -9.04
CA TYR A 345 -16.23 -5.49 -9.56
C TYR A 345 -16.29 -4.37 -8.52
N ASP A 346 -15.25 -3.55 -8.47
CA ASP A 346 -15.25 -2.30 -7.74
C ASP A 346 -16.30 -1.36 -8.35
N TYR A 347 -17.06 -0.70 -7.48
CA TYR A 347 -18.21 0.10 -7.87
C TYR A 347 -17.83 1.38 -8.64
N ASP A 348 -16.65 1.94 -8.35
CA ASP A 348 -16.21 3.22 -8.90
C ASP A 348 -15.37 3.04 -10.16
N SER A 349 -14.57 1.97 -10.25
CA SER A 349 -13.65 1.73 -11.37
C SER A 349 -14.16 0.73 -12.42
N ASP A 350 -15.21 -0.06 -12.12
CA ASP A 350 -15.62 -1.23 -12.91
C ASP A 350 -14.44 -2.20 -13.18
N THR A 351 -13.47 -2.28 -12.27
CA THR A 351 -12.37 -3.26 -12.34
C THR A 351 -12.68 -4.48 -11.48
N PRO A 352 -12.27 -5.70 -11.87
CA PRO A 352 -12.33 -6.87 -10.99
C PRO A 352 -11.68 -6.56 -9.63
N ASP A 353 -12.39 -6.87 -8.56
CA ASP A 353 -12.01 -6.58 -7.17
C ASP A 353 -11.72 -7.88 -6.40
N SER A 354 -12.62 -8.87 -6.49
CA SER A 354 -12.50 -10.14 -5.75
C SER A 354 -13.31 -11.29 -6.37
N LEU A 355 -12.98 -12.54 -6.03
CA LEU A 355 -13.79 -13.73 -6.32
C LEU A 355 -14.83 -13.90 -5.22
N SER A 356 -15.93 -14.59 -5.53
CA SER A 356 -16.79 -15.16 -4.50
C SER A 356 -15.99 -16.03 -3.53
N SER A 357 -16.37 -16.02 -2.26
CA SER A 357 -15.77 -16.90 -1.23
C SER A 357 -16.03 -18.37 -1.51
N ASP A 358 -17.11 -18.65 -2.23
CA ASP A 358 -17.62 -19.97 -2.53
C ASP A 358 -17.77 -20.14 -4.05
N ASN A 359 -17.69 -21.38 -4.48
CA ASN A 359 -17.80 -21.80 -5.87
C ASN A 359 -19.06 -22.67 -6.08
N PHE A 360 -19.39 -22.92 -7.34
CA PHE A 360 -20.52 -23.79 -7.70
C PHE A 360 -20.07 -24.91 -8.62
N ASP A 361 -20.40 -26.15 -8.28
CA ASP A 361 -20.11 -27.30 -9.12
C ASP A 361 -20.92 -27.24 -10.44
N LEU A 362 -20.21 -27.33 -11.57
CA LEU A 362 -20.82 -27.52 -12.87
C LEU A 362 -21.38 -28.93 -12.99
N SER A 363 -22.54 -29.04 -13.63
CA SER A 363 -23.17 -30.32 -13.94
C SER A 363 -22.77 -30.81 -15.34
N TYR A 364 -22.55 -32.12 -15.49
CA TYR A 364 -22.29 -32.74 -16.79
C TYR A 364 -23.53 -33.44 -17.34
N ASN A 365 -23.95 -33.09 -18.55
CA ASN A 365 -25.00 -33.81 -19.26
C ASN A 365 -24.39 -34.95 -20.09
N ALA A 366 -24.46 -36.18 -19.56
CA ALA A 366 -23.95 -37.37 -20.23
C ALA A 366 -24.61 -37.69 -21.59
N THR A 367 -25.77 -37.11 -21.91
CA THR A 367 -26.45 -37.31 -23.19
C THR A 367 -25.91 -36.39 -24.29
N SER A 368 -25.70 -35.11 -23.98
CA SER A 368 -25.13 -34.14 -24.94
C SER A 368 -23.61 -34.10 -24.90
N GLY A 369 -23.00 -34.58 -23.81
CA GLY A 369 -21.57 -34.56 -23.56
C GLY A 369 -21.04 -33.18 -23.17
N LYS A 370 -21.89 -32.33 -22.56
CA LYS A 370 -21.64 -30.90 -22.30
C LYS A 370 -21.78 -30.55 -20.82
N TRP A 371 -21.10 -29.50 -20.41
CA TRP A 371 -21.20 -28.92 -19.06
C TRP A 371 -22.26 -27.83 -19.03
N TYR A 372 -22.94 -27.67 -17.90
CA TYR A 372 -23.96 -26.64 -17.68
C TYR A 372 -24.09 -26.32 -16.20
N TYR A 373 -24.79 -25.22 -15.90
CA TYR A 373 -25.27 -24.92 -14.56
C TYR A 373 -26.73 -24.49 -14.63
N ALA A 374 -27.59 -25.14 -13.87
CA ALA A 374 -29.01 -24.83 -13.81
C ALA A 374 -29.53 -25.06 -12.40
N ASP A 375 -29.12 -24.21 -11.46
CA ASP A 375 -29.64 -24.18 -10.10
C ASP A 375 -30.08 -22.76 -9.69
N HIS A 376 -30.83 -22.67 -8.59
CA HIS A 376 -31.25 -21.42 -7.96
C HIS A 376 -30.05 -20.55 -7.58
N LEU A 377 -30.31 -19.25 -7.35
CA LEU A 377 -29.32 -18.23 -7.00
C LEU A 377 -28.21 -18.82 -6.13
N ALA A 378 -26.98 -18.62 -6.61
CA ALA A 378 -25.80 -18.81 -5.83
C ALA A 378 -25.95 -18.15 -4.45
N PRO A 379 -25.95 -18.95 -3.38
CA PRO A 379 -25.62 -18.43 -2.08
C PRO A 379 -24.35 -17.55 -2.23
N TYR A 380 -24.28 -16.37 -1.61
CA TYR A 380 -23.08 -15.50 -1.55
C TYR A 380 -22.85 -14.45 -2.68
N THR A 381 -23.82 -14.12 -3.54
CA THR A 381 -23.62 -12.98 -4.48
C THR A 381 -23.62 -11.61 -3.79
N ALA A 382 -22.63 -10.76 -4.09
CA ALA A 382 -22.56 -9.39 -3.58
C ALA A 382 -23.64 -8.49 -4.21
N ALA A 383 -24.70 -8.19 -3.47
CA ALA A 383 -25.77 -7.33 -3.97
C ALA A 383 -25.29 -5.92 -4.35
N ASN A 384 -26.00 -5.29 -5.30
CA ASN A 384 -25.69 -3.98 -5.87
C ASN A 384 -24.31 -3.84 -6.52
N ARG A 385 -23.71 -4.95 -6.95
CA ARG A 385 -22.48 -4.96 -7.74
C ARG A 385 -22.73 -5.53 -9.12
N ASN A 386 -21.89 -5.12 -10.07
CA ASN A 386 -21.72 -5.84 -11.30
C ASN A 386 -20.97 -7.14 -10.99
N HIS A 387 -21.44 -8.23 -11.58
CA HIS A 387 -20.79 -9.53 -11.51
C HIS A 387 -20.49 -10.02 -12.91
N SER A 388 -19.37 -10.71 -13.03
CA SER A 388 -19.11 -11.63 -14.13
C SER A 388 -18.96 -13.04 -13.56
N VAL A 389 -19.03 -14.04 -14.42
CA VAL A 389 -18.72 -15.43 -14.04
C VAL A 389 -17.50 -15.93 -14.79
N ILE A 390 -16.79 -16.86 -14.17
CA ILE A 390 -15.68 -17.62 -14.76
C ILE A 390 -15.87 -19.10 -14.46
N PHE A 391 -15.37 -19.94 -15.36
CA PHE A 391 -15.31 -21.38 -15.17
C PHE A 391 -13.90 -21.74 -14.69
N TYR A 392 -13.81 -22.66 -13.76
CA TYR A 392 -12.56 -23.26 -13.33
C TYR A 392 -12.63 -24.75 -13.58
N PHE A 393 -11.71 -25.26 -14.37
CA PHE A 393 -11.59 -26.69 -14.61
C PHE A 393 -10.19 -27.15 -14.22
N ASP A 394 -10.15 -28.29 -13.54
CA ASP A 394 -8.94 -29.05 -13.28
C ASP A 394 -9.11 -30.46 -13.82
N MET A 395 -8.02 -31.08 -14.27
CA MET A 395 -7.99 -32.48 -14.68
C MET A 395 -6.65 -33.11 -14.31
N ASP A 396 -6.69 -34.43 -14.12
CA ASP A 396 -5.47 -35.21 -13.90
C ASP A 396 -4.49 -35.00 -15.07
N ARG A 397 -3.36 -34.34 -14.78
CA ARG A 397 -2.26 -34.00 -15.71
C ARG A 397 -2.53 -32.87 -16.73
N ALA A 398 -3.35 -31.89 -16.38
CA ALA A 398 -3.29 -30.56 -17.00
C ALA A 398 -3.03 -29.52 -15.92
N ALA A 399 -2.67 -28.31 -16.34
CA ALA A 399 -2.75 -27.16 -15.44
C ALA A 399 -4.24 -26.86 -15.21
N PRO A 400 -4.63 -26.45 -14.00
CA PRO A 400 -5.92 -25.82 -13.81
C PRO A 400 -6.10 -24.69 -14.81
N THR A 401 -7.31 -24.55 -15.34
CA THR A 401 -7.59 -23.57 -16.39
C THR A 401 -8.84 -22.79 -16.03
N TRP A 402 -8.70 -21.47 -16.03
CA TRP A 402 -9.84 -20.56 -15.96
C TRP A 402 -10.33 -20.23 -17.36
N SER A 403 -11.64 -20.04 -17.50
CA SER A 403 -12.19 -19.42 -18.71
C SER A 403 -11.98 -17.90 -18.67
N ASN A 404 -12.05 -17.27 -19.83
CA ASN A 404 -12.16 -15.82 -19.91
C ASN A 404 -13.42 -15.35 -19.17
N LEU A 405 -13.39 -14.14 -18.62
CA LEU A 405 -14.57 -13.50 -18.01
C LEU A 405 -15.79 -13.55 -18.94
N SER A 406 -16.98 -13.72 -18.36
CA SER A 406 -18.23 -13.53 -19.09
C SER A 406 -18.27 -12.14 -19.72
N VAL A 407 -18.67 -12.08 -20.99
CA VAL A 407 -18.79 -10.80 -21.72
C VAL A 407 -19.96 -9.96 -21.17
N GLU A 408 -20.98 -10.62 -20.63
CA GLU A 408 -22.13 -9.98 -20.01
C GLU A 408 -21.88 -9.85 -18.51
N MET A 409 -21.98 -8.60 -18.02
CA MET A 409 -22.09 -8.34 -16.59
C MET A 409 -23.55 -8.51 -16.17
N ILE A 410 -23.77 -9.21 -15.07
CA ILE A 410 -25.09 -9.31 -14.43
C ILE A 410 -25.12 -8.42 -13.19
N PHE A 411 -26.22 -7.71 -13.01
CA PHE A 411 -26.44 -6.86 -11.85
C PHE A 411 -27.47 -7.51 -10.94
N VAL A 412 -27.12 -7.71 -9.67
CA VAL A 412 -28.01 -8.30 -8.65
C VAL A 412 -28.54 -7.16 -7.76
N PRO A 413 -29.78 -6.67 -7.95
CA PRO A 413 -30.32 -5.53 -7.18
C PRO A 413 -30.74 -5.92 -5.74
N PHE A 414 -30.63 -4.99 -4.78
CA PHE A 414 -31.26 -5.12 -3.45
C PHE A 414 -32.79 -5.07 -3.50
N TYR A 415 -33.44 -5.61 -2.46
CA TYR A 415 -34.83 -5.29 -2.12
C TYR A 415 -34.93 -3.92 -1.43
N ASN A 416 -35.84 -3.06 -1.90
CA ASN A 416 -36.24 -1.82 -1.25
C ASN A 416 -36.92 -2.14 0.09
N THR A 417 -36.30 -1.68 1.17
CA THR A 417 -36.87 -1.72 2.52
C THR A 417 -36.92 -0.30 3.09
N SER A 418 -37.83 -0.03 4.02
CA SER A 418 -37.90 1.24 4.76
C SER A 418 -38.13 1.03 6.24
N ILE A 419 -37.47 1.85 7.06
CA ILE A 419 -37.83 2.00 8.48
C ILE A 419 -38.95 3.04 8.56
N ASN A 420 -40.16 2.63 8.91
CA ASN A 420 -41.31 3.54 8.92
C ASN A 420 -41.36 4.43 10.16
N TRP A 421 -40.82 3.95 11.28
CA TRP A 421 -40.85 4.61 12.59
C TRP A 421 -39.55 4.32 13.34
N LEU A 422 -39.01 5.33 14.03
CA LEU A 422 -37.85 5.23 14.94
C LEU A 422 -37.94 6.36 15.96
N ASP A 423 -38.27 6.00 17.20
CA ASP A 423 -38.26 6.91 18.34
C ASP A 423 -37.08 6.60 19.27
N TYR A 424 -36.59 7.62 19.98
CA TYR A 424 -35.51 7.43 20.94
C TYR A 424 -35.58 8.44 22.11
N HIS A 425 -34.94 8.10 23.23
CA HIS A 425 -34.78 8.95 24.40
C HIS A 425 -33.37 8.79 24.93
N TYR A 426 -32.64 9.90 25.04
CA TYR A 426 -31.34 9.93 25.71
C TYR A 426 -31.48 10.59 27.08
N ASP A 427 -31.17 9.84 28.14
CA ASP A 427 -31.10 10.38 29.49
C ASP A 427 -29.67 10.87 29.76
N ASN A 428 -29.49 12.19 29.83
CA ASN A 428 -28.19 12.81 30.10
C ASN A 428 -27.60 12.47 31.47
N VAL A 429 -28.42 12.08 32.45
CA VAL A 429 -27.99 11.82 33.83
C VAL A 429 -27.44 10.40 33.95
N SER A 430 -28.18 9.41 33.48
CA SER A 430 -27.74 8.00 33.47
C SER A 430 -26.87 7.66 32.27
N ARG A 431 -26.82 8.53 31.25
CA ARG A 431 -26.16 8.31 29.95
C ARG A 431 -26.68 7.06 29.24
N THR A 432 -27.98 6.80 29.35
CA THR A 432 -28.64 5.67 28.70
C THR A 432 -29.44 6.12 27.48
N LEU A 433 -29.49 5.28 26.44
CA LEU A 433 -30.26 5.48 25.23
C LEU A 433 -31.37 4.42 25.13
N ASP A 434 -32.61 4.89 25.08
CA ASP A 434 -33.77 4.08 24.74
C ASP A 434 -34.12 4.28 23.27
N ILE A 435 -34.42 3.20 22.56
CA ILE A 435 -34.85 3.18 21.16
C ILE A 435 -36.11 2.33 21.08
N TRP A 436 -37.18 2.83 20.49
CA TRP A 436 -38.44 2.08 20.40
C TRP A 436 -39.24 2.45 19.15
N ASN A 437 -40.32 1.70 18.92
CA ASN A 437 -41.17 1.80 17.73
C ASN A 437 -40.40 1.65 16.41
N VAL A 438 -39.35 0.84 16.39
CA VAL A 438 -38.64 0.54 15.15
C VAL A 438 -39.49 -0.44 14.35
N SER A 439 -40.00 -0.04 13.19
CA SER A 439 -40.75 -0.94 12.28
C SER A 439 -40.10 -0.93 10.91
N VAL A 440 -39.88 -2.10 10.31
CA VAL A 440 -39.21 -2.24 9.01
C VAL A 440 -40.19 -2.84 8.01
N THR A 441 -40.25 -2.28 6.80
CA THR A 441 -41.11 -2.77 5.71
C THR A 441 -40.28 -3.09 4.49
N CYS A 442 -40.51 -4.26 3.89
CA CYS A 442 -39.95 -4.63 2.59
C CYS A 442 -40.98 -4.35 1.50
N TRP A 443 -40.70 -3.40 0.61
CA TRP A 443 -41.62 -2.96 -0.44
C TRP A 443 -41.61 -3.87 -1.66
N ASP A 444 -40.46 -4.47 -1.94
CA ASP A 444 -40.27 -5.27 -3.15
C ASP A 444 -40.84 -6.69 -3.01
N ILE A 445 -41.17 -7.13 -1.78
CA ILE A 445 -41.84 -8.40 -1.50
C ILE A 445 -43.14 -8.13 -0.72
N PRO A 446 -44.27 -7.90 -1.42
CA PRO A 446 -45.56 -7.57 -0.80
C PRO A 446 -46.06 -8.59 0.22
N GLU A 447 -45.63 -9.86 0.10
CA GLU A 447 -45.95 -10.95 1.01
C GLU A 447 -45.26 -10.84 2.36
N ILE A 448 -44.07 -10.20 2.41
CA ILE A 448 -43.37 -9.90 3.67
C ILE A 448 -44.04 -8.68 4.32
N GLY A 449 -44.21 -7.59 3.56
CA GLY A 449 -44.78 -6.36 4.09
C GLY A 449 -43.97 -5.84 5.29
N GLU A 450 -44.50 -5.98 6.51
CA GLU A 450 -43.82 -5.60 7.75
C GLU A 450 -42.96 -6.74 8.28
N VAL A 451 -41.66 -6.49 8.42
CA VAL A 451 -40.66 -7.45 8.89
C VAL A 451 -40.94 -7.85 10.34
N THR A 452 -41.04 -9.16 10.58
CA THR A 452 -41.24 -9.78 11.89
C THR A 452 -39.92 -10.31 12.46
N ILE A 453 -39.87 -10.62 13.76
CA ILE A 453 -38.63 -11.11 14.40
C ILE A 453 -38.14 -12.44 13.80
N ASP A 454 -39.06 -13.29 13.34
CA ASP A 454 -38.73 -14.59 12.73
C ASP A 454 -38.07 -14.42 11.35
N GLU A 455 -38.08 -13.20 10.80
CA GLU A 455 -37.51 -12.83 9.51
C GLU A 455 -36.20 -12.02 9.67
N VAL A 456 -35.69 -11.85 10.90
CA VAL A 456 -34.54 -11.00 11.22
C VAL A 456 -33.44 -11.82 11.91
N SER A 457 -32.25 -11.93 11.31
CA SER A 457 -31.09 -12.62 11.89
C SER A 457 -30.41 -11.76 12.94
N SER A 458 -30.35 -10.46 12.68
CA SER A 458 -29.74 -9.47 13.55
C SER A 458 -30.50 -8.16 13.39
N LEU A 459 -30.81 -7.53 14.51
CA LEU A 459 -31.38 -6.20 14.53
C LEU A 459 -30.60 -5.38 15.52
N LYS A 460 -29.77 -4.48 15.01
CA LYS A 460 -28.90 -3.65 15.84
C LYS A 460 -29.18 -2.19 15.60
N TRP A 461 -28.96 -1.39 16.62
CA TRP A 461 -28.77 0.04 16.47
C TRP A 461 -27.31 0.37 16.65
N HIS A 462 -26.83 1.38 15.94
CA HIS A 462 -25.48 1.91 16.00
C HIS A 462 -25.56 3.42 16.17
N LEU A 463 -24.60 3.99 16.89
CA LEU A 463 -24.49 5.44 17.04
C LEU A 463 -23.45 5.99 16.05
N TYR A 464 -23.80 7.06 15.35
CA TYR A 464 -22.89 7.77 14.43
C TYR A 464 -22.80 9.25 14.81
N THR A 465 -21.69 9.90 14.54
CA THR A 465 -21.62 11.37 14.54
C THR A 465 -22.33 11.92 13.31
N LYS A 466 -22.84 13.15 13.38
CA LYS A 466 -23.30 13.85 12.19
C LYS A 466 -22.13 14.20 11.30
N GLY A 467 -22.19 13.80 10.03
CA GLY A 467 -21.07 13.97 9.09
C GLY A 467 -20.66 15.43 8.95
N GLU A 468 -19.52 15.79 9.54
CA GLU A 468 -18.87 17.07 9.27
C GLU A 468 -18.25 17.02 7.86
N GLY A 469 -18.67 17.93 6.97
CA GLY A 469 -18.11 18.05 5.62
C GLY A 469 -18.95 17.47 4.47
N SER A 470 -20.05 16.77 4.75
CA SER A 470 -20.98 16.33 3.70
C SER A 470 -21.84 17.50 3.19
N LEU A 471 -21.91 17.68 1.86
CA LEU A 471 -22.81 18.64 1.21
C LEU A 471 -24.30 18.26 1.34
N ILE A 472 -24.59 17.08 1.87
CA ILE A 472 -25.95 16.57 2.11
C ILE A 472 -26.20 16.64 3.61
N ALA A 473 -27.13 17.51 4.03
CA ALA A 473 -27.36 17.91 5.42
C ALA A 473 -27.68 16.78 6.44
N ASP A 474 -27.91 15.55 5.95
CA ASP A 474 -28.36 14.38 6.72
C ASP A 474 -27.46 13.15 6.57
N ALA A 475 -26.25 13.28 6.00
CA ALA A 475 -25.35 12.13 5.87
C ALA A 475 -24.85 11.67 7.26
N ALA A 476 -24.98 10.37 7.54
CA ALA A 476 -24.32 9.75 8.69
C ALA A 476 -22.80 10.00 8.56
N GLY A 477 -22.19 10.42 9.66
CA GLY A 477 -20.75 10.66 9.75
C GLY A 477 -20.02 9.38 10.14
N ILE A 478 -19.17 9.47 11.15
CA ILE A 478 -18.31 8.36 11.59
C ILE A 478 -19.01 7.61 12.72
N GLN A 479 -18.90 6.28 12.74
CA GLN A 479 -19.44 5.45 13.82
C GLN A 479 -18.80 5.87 15.14
N VAL A 480 -19.62 5.97 16.20
CA VAL A 480 -19.13 6.39 17.50
C VAL A 480 -18.63 5.18 18.25
N ILE A 481 -17.46 5.33 18.87
CA ILE A 481 -16.89 4.33 19.75
C ILE A 481 -16.82 4.83 21.20
N ASP A 482 -16.88 3.90 22.13
CA ASP A 482 -16.81 4.16 23.57
C ASP A 482 -15.35 4.30 24.07
N THR A 483 -15.17 4.47 25.39
CA THR A 483 -13.85 4.45 26.04
C THR A 483 -13.09 3.14 25.93
N GLU A 484 -13.82 2.07 25.72
CA GLU A 484 -13.29 0.74 25.55
C GLU A 484 -12.91 0.47 24.07
N GLY A 485 -13.11 1.44 23.18
CA GLY A 485 -12.77 1.34 21.77
C GLY A 485 -13.73 0.45 21.00
N ASN A 486 -14.86 0.10 21.63
CA ASN A 486 -15.92 -0.68 21.01
C ASN A 486 -16.90 0.26 20.33
N ASP A 487 -17.52 -0.22 19.26
CA ASP A 487 -18.65 0.46 18.63
C ASP A 487 -19.80 0.63 19.63
N VAL A 488 -20.38 1.84 19.69
CA VAL A 488 -21.57 2.11 20.48
C VAL A 488 -22.79 1.59 19.71
N GLU A 489 -23.11 0.33 19.98
CA GLU A 489 -24.23 -0.40 19.38
C GLU A 489 -25.02 -1.20 20.41
N GLY A 490 -26.18 -1.71 20.01
CA GLY A 490 -26.95 -2.65 20.82
C GLY A 490 -28.02 -3.37 20.03
N ASP A 491 -28.47 -4.49 20.55
CA ASP A 491 -29.53 -5.28 19.93
C ASP A 491 -30.90 -4.61 20.17
N LEU A 492 -31.78 -4.71 19.18
CA LEU A 492 -33.19 -4.39 19.26
C LEU A 492 -33.98 -5.69 19.38
N TYR A 493 -34.91 -5.72 20.33
CA TYR A 493 -35.75 -6.87 20.59
C TYR A 493 -37.19 -6.57 20.19
N GLN A 494 -37.92 -7.58 19.71
CA GLN A 494 -39.33 -7.41 19.41
C GLN A 494 -40.08 -7.02 20.69
N SER A 495 -40.81 -5.91 20.62
CA SER A 495 -41.56 -5.41 21.77
C SER A 495 -42.66 -6.41 22.14
N GLY A 496 -42.63 -6.92 23.37
CA GLY A 496 -43.65 -7.85 23.89
C GLY A 496 -45.02 -7.21 24.14
N PHE A 497 -45.23 -5.96 23.68
CA PHE A 497 -46.51 -5.27 23.83
C PHE A 497 -47.55 -5.94 22.93
N ILE A 498 -48.51 -6.60 23.56
CA ILE A 498 -49.58 -7.34 22.91
C ILE A 498 -50.37 -6.37 22.00
N GLY A 499 -50.16 -6.47 20.69
CA GLY A 499 -50.87 -5.68 19.67
C GLY A 499 -50.00 -4.87 18.71
N SER A 500 -48.69 -4.79 18.91
CA SER A 500 -47.74 -4.09 18.00
C SER A 500 -46.85 -5.08 17.27
N GLY A 501 -47.44 -5.95 16.45
CA GLY A 501 -46.67 -6.86 15.59
C GLY A 501 -45.75 -6.04 14.68
N GLY A 502 -44.45 -6.31 14.72
CA GLY A 502 -43.44 -5.67 13.87
C GLY A 502 -42.60 -4.55 14.53
N ASN A 503 -42.94 -4.11 15.74
CA ASN A 503 -42.16 -3.07 16.44
C ASN A 503 -41.02 -3.67 17.28
N PHE A 504 -39.81 -3.15 17.07
CA PHE A 504 -38.62 -3.47 17.84
C PHE A 504 -38.18 -2.32 18.76
N SER A 505 -37.50 -2.67 19.85
CA SER A 505 -37.09 -1.73 20.90
C SER A 505 -35.87 -2.23 21.68
N SER A 506 -35.12 -1.30 22.23
CA SER A 506 -33.99 -1.52 23.13
C SER A 506 -34.00 -0.42 24.19
N PHE A 507 -33.90 -0.77 25.47
CA PHE A 507 -34.04 0.16 26.58
C PHE A 507 -32.82 0.10 27.50
N GLU A 508 -32.56 1.22 28.19
CA GLU A 508 -31.49 1.38 29.17
C GLU A 508 -30.10 1.05 28.60
N ASN A 509 -29.89 1.28 27.30
CA ASN A 509 -28.58 1.03 26.68
C ASN A 509 -27.58 2.03 27.21
N ASP A 510 -26.62 1.57 28.02
CA ASP A 510 -25.49 2.39 28.44
C ASP A 510 -24.64 2.72 27.20
N VAL A 511 -24.70 3.97 26.74
CA VAL A 511 -23.86 4.41 25.63
C VAL A 511 -22.43 4.72 26.09
N GLY A 512 -22.16 4.62 27.39
CA GLY A 512 -20.85 4.75 28.00
C GLY A 512 -20.25 6.15 27.89
N LEU A 513 -18.92 6.20 27.97
CA LEU A 513 -18.15 7.39 27.58
C LEU A 513 -18.07 7.46 26.05
N VAL A 514 -19.17 7.89 25.43
CA VAL A 514 -19.23 8.27 24.02
C VAL A 514 -18.30 9.46 23.80
N PHE A 515 -17.30 9.32 22.93
CA PHE A 515 -16.45 10.44 22.58
C PHE A 515 -16.96 11.16 21.33
N SER A 516 -17.50 12.36 21.50
CA SER A 516 -17.84 13.25 20.39
C SER A 516 -17.34 14.67 20.69
N ALA A 517 -17.18 15.51 19.65
CA ALA A 517 -16.81 16.90 19.89
C ALA A 517 -17.94 17.61 20.65
N VAL A 518 -17.58 18.66 21.40
CA VAL A 518 -18.55 19.49 22.11
C VAL A 518 -19.60 20.00 21.11
N ASN A 519 -20.88 19.67 21.36
CA ASN A 519 -22.03 19.94 20.48
C ASN A 519 -22.17 19.08 19.20
N THR A 520 -21.48 17.96 19.06
CA THR A 520 -21.72 17.03 17.93
C THR A 520 -23.11 16.41 18.07
N GLU A 521 -23.90 16.51 17.01
CA GLU A 521 -25.16 15.79 16.88
C GLU A 521 -24.86 14.31 16.60
N LEU A 522 -25.50 13.42 17.34
CA LEU A 522 -25.39 11.97 17.16
C LEU A 522 -26.62 11.43 16.43
N TYR A 523 -26.43 10.44 15.59
CA TYR A 523 -27.46 9.72 14.85
C TYR A 523 -27.58 8.29 15.37
N VAL A 524 -28.80 7.86 15.64
CA VAL A 524 -29.11 6.43 15.82
C VAL A 524 -29.41 5.85 14.44
N LEU A 525 -28.59 4.89 14.00
CA LEU A 525 -28.79 4.13 12.78
C LEU A 525 -29.22 2.72 13.15
N VAL A 526 -30.37 2.28 12.66
CA VAL A 526 -30.79 0.88 12.82
C VAL A 526 -30.36 0.08 11.61
N ARG A 527 -29.66 -1.02 11.87
CA ARG A 527 -29.25 -2.04 10.92
C ARG A 527 -30.13 -3.27 11.13
N VAL A 528 -30.76 -3.70 10.05
CA VAL A 528 -31.61 -4.89 10.02
C VAL A 528 -30.98 -5.88 9.07
N GLU A 529 -30.76 -7.08 9.54
CA GLU A 529 -30.31 -8.21 8.75
C GLU A 529 -31.45 -9.21 8.67
N LEU A 530 -31.94 -9.49 7.47
CA LEU A 530 -33.08 -10.38 7.28
C LEU A 530 -32.62 -11.83 7.11
N ILE A 531 -33.37 -12.79 7.66
CA ILE A 531 -33.23 -14.24 7.39
C ILE A 531 -33.95 -14.61 6.08
N VAL A 532 -34.49 -13.63 5.36
CA VAL A 532 -35.28 -13.92 4.17
C VAL A 532 -34.34 -14.17 2.99
N PRO A 533 -34.41 -15.35 2.33
CA PRO A 533 -33.59 -15.60 1.16
C PRO A 533 -33.94 -14.61 0.06
N VAL A 534 -32.92 -14.16 -0.66
CA VAL A 534 -33.11 -13.47 -1.93
C VAL A 534 -33.53 -14.55 -2.94
N GLY A 535 -34.85 -14.74 -3.09
CA GLY A 535 -35.48 -15.82 -3.84
C GLY A 535 -36.14 -16.86 -2.93
N TYR A 536 -37.47 -16.95 -2.95
CA TYR A 536 -38.22 -17.88 -2.09
C TYR A 536 -39.07 -18.89 -2.87
N ILE A 537 -38.81 -20.18 -2.63
CA ILE A 537 -39.83 -21.25 -2.58
C ILE A 537 -39.62 -22.02 -1.26
N ARG A 538 -40.66 -22.12 -0.41
CA ARG A 538 -40.67 -22.96 0.80
C ARG A 538 -41.11 -24.39 0.50
N TYR A 539 -40.45 -25.39 1.12
CA TYR A 539 -41.16 -26.54 1.73
C TYR A 539 -40.49 -27.05 3.03
N SER A 540 -41.31 -27.00 4.09
CA SER A 540 -41.38 -27.64 5.43
C SER A 540 -40.19 -28.33 6.16
N ASP A 541 -40.02 -27.85 7.41
CA ASP A 541 -40.08 -28.52 8.73
C ASP A 541 -39.07 -29.58 9.19
N ALA A 542 -38.00 -29.89 8.47
CA ALA A 542 -37.02 -30.87 8.99
C ALA A 542 -35.55 -30.56 8.70
N GLY A 543 -35.05 -29.54 9.40
CA GLY A 543 -33.74 -29.61 10.07
C GLY A 543 -32.49 -29.50 9.20
N GLY A 544 -31.91 -28.31 9.21
CA GLY A 544 -30.61 -27.95 8.67
C GLY A 544 -30.73 -26.72 7.77
N ASP A 545 -29.89 -25.71 7.98
CA ASP A 545 -29.12 -25.03 6.91
C ASP A 545 -28.85 -23.52 7.15
N ASP A 546 -27.85 -23.08 6.39
CA ASP A 546 -26.91 -21.98 6.55
C ASP A 546 -27.46 -20.56 6.39
N ILE A 547 -26.62 -19.60 6.82
CA ILE A 547 -26.93 -18.21 7.17
C ILE A 547 -26.53 -17.26 6.04
N PHE A 548 -27.42 -16.34 5.67
CA PHE A 548 -27.18 -15.31 4.66
C PHE A 548 -27.77 -13.95 5.00
N ILE A 549 -26.99 -12.89 4.73
CA ILE A 549 -27.19 -11.54 5.26
C ILE A 549 -27.39 -10.52 4.13
N PRO A 550 -28.60 -9.95 3.94
CA PRO A 550 -28.78 -8.72 3.18
C PRO A 550 -28.61 -7.48 4.08
N PHE A 551 -27.88 -6.47 3.59
CA PHE A 551 -27.71 -5.16 4.24
C PHE A 551 -28.76 -4.15 3.72
N ILE A 552 -29.24 -3.27 4.60
CA ILE A 552 -30.27 -2.26 4.32
C ILE A 552 -29.73 -0.83 4.57
N GLN A 553 -30.13 0.15 3.76
CA GLN A 553 -29.81 1.58 3.97
C GLN A 553 -31.06 2.51 3.97
N ARG A 554 -31.20 3.27 5.09
CA ARG A 554 -31.98 4.53 5.33
C ARG A 554 -33.53 4.44 5.48
N ASN A 555 -34.24 5.37 6.13
CA ASN A 555 -33.97 6.73 6.63
C ASN A 555 -34.85 7.05 7.85
N GLY A 556 -34.26 7.17 9.05
CA GLY A 556 -34.91 7.68 10.26
C GLY A 556 -33.86 8.41 11.07
N VAL A 557 -33.67 9.69 10.78
CA VAL A 557 -32.53 10.46 11.29
C VAL A 557 -33.02 11.40 12.39
N ASN A 558 -32.57 11.16 13.60
CA ASN A 558 -33.08 11.81 14.79
C ASN A 558 -31.86 12.13 15.67
N THR A 559 -31.63 13.42 15.96
CA THR A 559 -30.36 13.88 16.55
C THR A 559 -30.48 14.30 17.99
N PHE A 560 -29.52 13.87 18.80
CA PHE A 560 -29.30 14.40 20.15
C PHE A 560 -27.85 14.80 20.36
N ARG A 561 -27.59 15.54 21.43
CA ARG A 561 -26.24 15.94 21.85
C ARG A 561 -25.92 15.25 23.17
N ALA A 562 -24.80 14.55 23.21
CA ALA A 562 -24.25 14.04 24.46
C ALA A 562 -23.74 15.19 25.34
N LYS A 563 -23.71 14.97 26.66
CA LYS A 563 -23.11 15.91 27.62
C LYS A 563 -21.58 15.88 27.47
N ASP A 564 -20.93 17.04 27.59
CA ASP A 564 -19.47 17.13 27.71
C ASP A 564 -18.95 16.34 28.93
N HIS A 565 -17.79 15.70 28.77
CA HIS A 565 -17.07 15.05 29.85
C HIS A 565 -16.11 16.05 30.51
N ASP A 566 -16.24 16.24 31.81
CA ASP A 566 -15.32 17.06 32.58
C ASP A 566 -14.19 16.17 33.16
N ILE A 567 -12.93 16.47 32.82
CA ILE A 567 -11.76 15.83 33.43
C ILE A 567 -11.22 16.76 34.52
N THR A 568 -11.25 16.30 35.77
CA THR A 568 -10.63 17.02 36.89
C THR A 568 -9.19 16.54 37.06
N ILE A 569 -8.24 17.48 37.15
CA ILE A 569 -6.81 17.19 37.32
C ILE A 569 -6.39 17.62 38.73
N SER A 570 -5.56 16.84 39.42
CA SER A 570 -4.98 17.22 40.71
C SER A 570 -3.87 18.26 40.56
N GLU A 571 -3.55 18.93 41.67
CA GLU A 571 -2.43 19.85 41.76
C GLU A 571 -1.08 19.10 41.67
N PRO A 572 -0.13 19.51 40.81
CA PRO A 572 1.19 18.89 40.74
C PRO A 572 2.04 19.16 41.98
N GLU A 573 2.63 18.13 42.56
CA GLU A 573 3.63 18.24 43.63
C GLU A 573 5.03 18.46 43.04
N LEU A 574 5.77 19.49 43.47
CA LEU A 574 7.07 19.85 42.87
C LEU A 574 8.28 19.46 43.72
N GLU A 575 9.32 18.98 43.04
CA GLU A 575 10.67 18.86 43.59
C GLU A 575 11.65 19.67 42.73
N VAL A 576 12.33 20.65 43.33
CA VAL A 576 13.34 21.48 42.66
C VAL A 576 14.72 21.13 43.18
N TYR A 577 15.63 20.77 42.29
CA TYR A 577 17.00 20.40 42.67
C TYR A 577 18.04 21.01 41.72
N THR A 578 19.29 21.01 42.15
CA THR A 578 20.42 21.48 41.35
C THR A 578 21.46 20.39 41.21
N GLU A 579 22.03 20.25 40.01
CA GLU A 579 23.07 19.28 39.71
C GLU A 579 24.24 19.98 39.02
N GLU A 580 25.47 19.58 39.34
CA GLU A 580 26.67 20.10 38.68
C GLU A 580 27.12 19.12 37.59
N ILE A 581 26.92 19.50 36.32
CA ILE A 581 27.28 18.68 35.16
C ILE A 581 28.41 19.39 34.40
N ALA A 582 29.58 18.76 34.34
CA ALA A 582 30.77 19.32 33.69
C ALA A 582 31.16 20.72 34.20
N GLY A 583 30.99 20.99 35.50
CA GLY A 583 31.33 22.27 36.13
C GLY A 583 30.30 23.38 35.93
N ILE A 584 29.11 23.05 35.41
CA ILE A 584 27.98 23.99 35.27
C ILE A 584 26.86 23.53 36.21
N THR A 585 26.48 24.38 37.16
CA THR A 585 25.29 24.16 38.00
C THR A 585 24.04 24.36 37.16
N LYS A 586 23.26 23.30 36.99
CA LYS A 586 21.94 23.30 36.35
C LYS A 586 20.86 23.16 37.42
N THR A 587 19.70 23.75 37.17
CA THR A 587 18.51 23.63 38.03
C THR A 587 17.44 22.86 37.29
N TYR A 588 16.89 21.85 37.94
CA TYR A 588 15.89 20.94 37.42
C TYR A 588 14.62 20.98 38.27
N ILE A 589 13.48 20.70 37.65
CA ILE A 589 12.22 20.46 38.35
C ILE A 589 11.68 19.07 37.98
N ASN A 590 11.14 18.38 38.98
CA ASN A 590 10.27 17.23 38.83
C ASN A 590 8.87 17.62 39.31
N ALA A 591 7.82 17.08 38.70
CA ALA A 591 6.46 17.19 39.19
C ALA A 591 5.81 15.81 39.27
N TYR A 592 5.15 15.50 40.38
CA TYR A 592 4.55 14.19 40.67
C TYR A 592 3.09 14.33 41.14
N GLY A 593 2.40 13.20 41.33
CA GLY A 593 1.07 13.16 41.95
C GLY A 593 -0.08 13.70 41.09
N ILE A 594 0.14 13.87 39.78
CA ILE A 594 -0.87 14.40 38.87
C ILE A 594 -1.85 13.27 38.51
N THR A 595 -3.08 13.33 39.00
CA THR A 595 -4.15 12.38 38.69
C THR A 595 -5.21 13.08 37.85
N ALA A 596 -5.74 12.41 36.82
CA ALA A 596 -6.97 12.82 36.15
C ALA A 596 -8.13 11.96 36.63
N ILE A 597 -9.29 12.57 36.88
CA ILE A 597 -10.52 11.88 37.30
C ILE A 597 -11.62 12.18 36.29
N SER A 598 -12.28 11.14 35.79
CA SER A 598 -13.45 11.25 34.92
C SER A 598 -14.70 11.61 35.71
N ASP A 599 -15.47 12.60 35.27
CA ASP A 599 -16.76 12.96 35.89
C ASP A 599 -17.83 11.86 35.75
N TYR A 600 -17.65 10.89 34.85
CA TYR A 600 -18.63 9.84 34.56
C TYR A 600 -18.77 8.84 35.69
N ASN A 601 -17.67 8.16 35.99
CA ASN A 601 -17.59 7.02 36.90
C ASN A 601 -16.70 7.34 38.10
N ASN A 602 -16.15 8.56 38.19
CA ASN A 602 -15.23 8.99 39.23
C ASN A 602 -14.00 8.08 39.34
N THR A 603 -13.52 7.54 38.22
CA THR A 603 -12.29 6.74 38.15
C THR A 603 -11.08 7.59 37.76
N VAL A 604 -9.90 7.14 38.20
CA VAL A 604 -8.62 7.75 37.83
C VAL A 604 -8.25 7.29 36.43
N LEU A 605 -7.96 8.24 35.55
CA LEU A 605 -7.57 8.00 34.17
C LEU A 605 -6.06 7.72 34.07
N ASN A 606 -5.73 6.55 33.52
CA ASN A 606 -4.37 6.06 33.31
C ASN A 606 -3.85 6.36 31.89
N TYR A 607 -2.63 5.91 31.61
CA TYR A 607 -1.97 6.10 30.32
C TYR A 607 -2.65 5.43 29.14
N TYR A 608 -3.18 4.22 29.31
CA TYR A 608 -3.92 3.54 28.25
C TYR A 608 -5.20 4.28 27.90
N GLU A 609 -5.88 4.83 28.91
CA GLU A 609 -7.12 5.60 28.72
C GLU A 609 -6.88 6.96 28.05
N ILE A 610 -5.67 7.51 28.17
CA ILE A 610 -5.35 8.86 27.66
C ILE A 610 -4.43 8.84 26.44
N ILE A 611 -3.44 7.96 26.28
CA ILE A 611 -2.42 8.08 25.22
C ILE A 611 -2.42 6.89 24.25
N GLU A 612 -2.48 5.66 24.74
CA GLU A 612 -2.22 4.49 23.88
C GLU A 612 -3.44 3.98 23.11
N LYS A 613 -4.65 4.31 23.55
CA LYS A 613 -5.84 3.87 22.83
C LYS A 613 -6.11 4.78 21.64
N GLU A 614 -5.71 4.33 20.46
CA GLU A 614 -6.12 4.91 19.19
C GLU A 614 -7.65 4.76 19.08
N VAL A 615 -8.35 5.90 19.03
CA VAL A 615 -9.82 5.91 19.03
C VAL A 615 -10.40 6.31 17.68
N HIS A 616 -9.69 7.05 16.82
CA HIS A 616 -9.89 7.05 15.36
C HIS A 616 -9.02 8.12 14.68
N GLY A 617 -8.36 7.79 13.56
CA GLY A 617 -7.75 8.79 12.68
C GLY A 617 -6.76 9.71 13.39
N SER A 618 -6.59 10.95 12.91
CA SER A 618 -5.62 11.93 13.42
C SER A 618 -5.85 12.42 14.87
N ASP A 619 -6.58 11.68 15.70
CA ASP A 619 -6.78 11.98 17.11
C ASP A 619 -5.44 11.93 17.86
N ARG A 620 -5.08 13.07 18.44
CA ARG A 620 -3.91 13.21 19.31
C ARG A 620 -4.37 13.60 20.68
N ARG A 621 -4.40 12.61 21.56
CA ARG A 621 -4.60 12.83 22.98
C ARG A 621 -3.29 13.27 23.61
N GLU A 622 -3.35 14.31 24.42
CA GLU A 622 -2.16 14.96 24.95
C GLU A 622 -2.28 15.14 26.45
N ALA A 623 -1.36 14.51 27.20
CA ALA A 623 -1.08 14.85 28.58
C ALA A 623 0.16 15.74 28.58
N ARG A 624 0.02 17.01 28.98
CA ARG A 624 1.08 18.03 28.87
C ARG A 624 1.24 18.85 30.14
N TRP A 625 2.43 19.40 30.32
CA TRP A 625 2.75 20.36 31.37
C TRP A 625 3.33 21.64 30.76
N LYS A 626 3.20 22.74 31.51
CA LYS A 626 3.78 24.04 31.13
C LYS A 626 4.16 24.86 32.35
N VAL A 627 5.26 25.60 32.23
CA VAL A 627 5.73 26.53 33.27
C VAL A 627 5.20 27.94 32.98
N PHE A 628 4.76 28.63 34.02
CA PHE A 628 4.23 29.99 33.98
C PHE A 628 5.01 30.89 34.94
N LEU A 629 5.08 32.17 34.60
CA LEU A 629 5.49 33.22 35.52
C LEU A 629 4.43 33.42 36.60
N PHE A 630 4.80 33.92 37.79
CA PHE A 630 3.88 34.18 38.89
C PHE A 630 2.69 35.10 38.54
N ASP A 631 2.81 35.92 37.50
CA ASP A 631 1.73 36.78 36.98
C ASP A 631 0.83 36.09 35.95
N GLY A 632 1.02 34.79 35.72
CA GLY A 632 0.22 33.96 34.82
C GLY A 632 0.68 33.95 33.36
N ILE A 633 1.79 34.63 33.04
CA ILE A 633 2.31 34.66 31.67
C ILE A 633 3.06 33.34 31.38
N PRO A 634 2.72 32.61 30.30
CA PRO A 634 3.38 31.36 29.97
C PRO A 634 4.86 31.54 29.65
N ALA A 635 5.72 30.70 30.24
CA ALA A 635 7.10 30.53 29.78
C ALA A 635 7.12 29.73 28.45
N ARG A 636 8.26 29.70 27.77
CA ARG A 636 8.47 28.87 26.57
C ARG A 636 8.61 27.37 26.88
N LEU A 637 8.62 26.98 28.16
CA LEU A 637 8.79 25.60 28.60
C LEU A 637 7.44 24.87 28.64
N THR A 638 7.29 23.88 27.78
CA THR A 638 6.16 22.96 27.70
C THR A 638 6.69 21.58 27.31
N GLY A 639 6.02 20.52 27.73
CA GLY A 639 6.36 19.16 27.34
C GLY A 639 5.22 18.20 27.65
N ASP A 640 5.43 16.91 27.37
CA ASP A 640 4.46 15.86 27.63
C ASP A 640 4.65 15.29 29.05
N LEU A 641 3.56 14.83 29.65
CA LEU A 641 3.55 14.11 30.92
C LEU A 641 3.87 12.64 30.69
N THR A 642 4.56 12.03 31.63
CA THR A 642 4.85 10.59 31.67
C THR A 642 3.95 9.90 32.69
N TRP A 643 3.56 8.65 32.45
CA TRP A 643 2.74 7.87 33.37
C TRP A 643 3.57 6.94 34.23
N ASN A 644 3.27 6.88 35.53
CA ASN A 644 3.84 5.91 36.45
C ASN A 644 2.81 4.81 36.74
N GLU A 645 2.99 3.63 36.14
CA GLU A 645 2.09 2.49 36.32
C GLU A 645 1.98 2.01 37.77
N THR A 646 3.09 2.05 38.51
CA THR A 646 3.14 1.54 39.89
C THR A 646 2.43 2.47 40.86
N ALA A 647 2.61 3.77 40.68
CA ALA A 647 2.06 4.80 41.57
C ALA A 647 0.73 5.37 41.09
N GLN A 648 0.30 5.01 39.87
CA GLN A 648 -0.94 5.42 39.22
C GLN A 648 -1.13 6.94 39.15
N PHE A 649 -0.08 7.66 38.77
CA PHE A 649 -0.14 9.09 38.50
C PHE A 649 0.72 9.49 37.30
N TRP A 650 0.42 10.66 36.75
CA TRP A 650 1.21 11.37 35.77
C TRP A 650 2.31 12.19 36.44
N PHE A 651 3.45 12.31 35.78
CA PHE A 651 4.61 13.02 36.29
C PHE A 651 5.45 13.65 35.17
N VAL A 652 6.40 14.49 35.56
CA VAL A 652 7.49 14.95 34.71
C VAL A 652 8.77 14.96 35.52
N GLU A 653 9.88 14.54 34.91
CA GLU A 653 11.20 14.50 35.56
C GLU A 653 12.25 15.23 34.74
N GLY A 654 13.22 15.85 35.42
CA GLY A 654 14.44 16.36 34.81
C GLY A 654 14.25 17.60 33.93
N VAL A 655 13.25 18.45 34.18
CA VAL A 655 13.05 19.66 33.37
C VAL A 655 14.08 20.72 33.74
N GLU A 656 15.04 20.99 32.86
CA GLU A 656 16.05 22.03 33.07
C GLU A 656 15.41 23.43 33.01
N VAL A 657 15.32 24.11 34.15
CA VAL A 657 14.81 25.49 34.28
C VAL A 657 15.92 26.51 34.49
N GLY A 658 17.17 26.08 34.64
CA GLY A 658 18.32 26.93 34.94
C GLY A 658 18.58 28.07 33.96
N PHE A 659 18.01 28.03 32.75
CA PHE A 659 18.10 29.09 31.74
C PHE A 659 16.96 30.13 31.78
N LEU A 660 15.90 29.94 32.58
CA LEU A 660 14.86 30.94 32.83
C LEU A 660 15.37 32.10 33.71
N PRO A 661 14.97 33.35 33.47
CA PRO A 661 15.44 34.50 34.25
C PRO A 661 15.07 34.37 35.74
N ASP A 662 15.82 35.04 36.61
CA ASP A 662 15.54 35.03 38.06
C ASP A 662 14.15 35.65 38.31
N ASN A 663 13.19 34.81 38.69
CA ASN A 663 11.78 35.15 38.92
C ASN A 663 11.06 34.02 39.68
N ARG A 664 9.78 34.26 40.02
CA ARG A 664 8.87 33.26 40.59
C ARG A 664 8.04 32.59 39.51
N TYR A 665 7.92 31.27 39.58
CA TYR A 665 7.27 30.42 38.58
C TYR A 665 6.31 29.41 39.24
N TYR A 666 5.37 28.86 38.47
CA TYR A 666 4.58 27.68 38.84
C TYR A 666 4.42 26.76 37.62
N LEU A 667 4.09 25.49 37.86
CA LEU A 667 3.79 24.50 36.83
C LEU A 667 2.29 24.21 36.83
N ALA A 668 1.70 24.05 35.66
CA ALA A 668 0.35 23.53 35.53
C ALA A 668 0.35 22.34 34.56
N ALA A 669 -0.51 21.37 34.85
CA ALA A 669 -0.75 20.20 34.04
C ALA A 669 -2.07 20.33 33.27
N LYS A 670 -2.16 19.66 32.12
CA LYS A 670 -3.37 19.58 31.32
C LYS A 670 -3.45 18.21 30.66
N ILE A 671 -4.61 17.61 30.74
CA ILE A 671 -4.96 16.36 30.06
C ILE A 671 -6.10 16.72 29.12
N VAL A 672 -5.85 16.60 27.83
CA VAL A 672 -6.83 16.92 26.79
C VAL A 672 -7.33 15.62 26.18
N ASN A 673 -8.64 15.46 26.20
CA ASN A 673 -9.32 14.48 25.38
C ASN A 673 -9.91 15.15 24.13
N MET A 674 -10.12 14.34 23.09
CA MET A 674 -10.50 14.69 21.72
C MET A 674 -11.29 16.01 21.61
N ASN A 675 -10.77 16.96 20.84
CA ASN A 675 -11.44 18.16 20.33
C ASN A 675 -11.52 19.43 21.19
N THR A 676 -10.94 19.51 22.39
CA THR A 676 -10.64 20.85 22.93
C THR A 676 -9.34 21.36 22.31
N ASN A 677 -9.43 22.42 21.50
CA ASN A 677 -8.23 23.07 20.95
C ASN A 677 -7.28 23.36 22.12
N PHE A 678 -6.11 22.73 22.10
CA PHE A 678 -5.15 22.80 23.19
C PHE A 678 -4.82 24.25 23.57
N THR A 679 -4.92 25.16 22.59
CA THR A 679 -4.65 26.60 22.75
C THR A 679 -5.73 27.36 23.51
N THR A 680 -6.98 26.89 23.57
CA THR A 680 -8.11 27.66 24.14
C THR A 680 -8.66 27.10 25.44
N SER A 681 -8.47 25.81 25.73
CA SER A 681 -8.95 25.22 26.99
C SER A 681 -8.03 25.60 28.18
N PRO A 682 -8.60 25.91 29.36
CA PRO A 682 -7.84 26.32 30.53
C PRO A 682 -6.85 25.23 30.99
N TRP A 683 -5.74 25.65 31.60
CA TRP A 683 -4.81 24.73 32.26
C TRP A 683 -5.39 24.28 33.61
N GLY A 684 -5.00 23.10 34.09
CA GLY A 684 -5.40 22.58 35.39
C GLY A 684 -4.89 23.43 36.57
N PRO A 685 -5.14 22.97 37.82
CA PRO A 685 -4.67 23.67 39.01
C PRO A 685 -3.16 23.91 38.97
N GLN A 686 -2.75 25.04 39.55
CA GLN A 686 -1.36 25.49 39.58
C GLN A 686 -0.64 24.83 40.76
N SER A 687 0.58 24.36 40.54
CA SER A 687 1.45 23.88 41.62
C SER A 687 1.84 25.00 42.60
N GLU A 688 2.54 24.62 43.66
CA GLU A 688 3.27 25.59 44.50
C GLU A 688 4.27 26.45 43.69
N ILE A 689 4.51 27.67 44.17
CA ILE A 689 5.39 28.65 43.51
C ILE A 689 6.86 28.38 43.86
N PHE A 690 7.71 28.24 42.85
CA PHE A 690 9.15 28.09 43.01
C PHE A 690 9.94 29.30 42.48
N GLU A 691 11.16 29.49 43.00
CA GLU A 691 12.05 30.61 42.64
C GLU A 691 13.38 30.08 42.11
N ILE A 692 13.84 30.64 40.99
CA ILE A 692 15.16 30.32 40.43
C ILE A 692 16.15 31.37 40.91
N LYS A 693 17.17 30.93 41.66
CA LYS A 693 18.23 31.79 42.19
C LYS A 693 19.53 31.52 41.45
N ARG A 694 20.00 32.48 40.66
CA ARG A 694 21.33 32.37 40.02
C ARG A 694 22.41 33.12 40.79
N PRO A 695 23.64 32.58 40.83
CA PRO A 695 24.81 33.40 41.05
C PRO A 695 25.05 34.27 39.80
N LEU A 696 24.90 35.59 39.91
CA LEU A 696 25.09 36.53 38.81
C LEU A 696 26.50 36.40 38.19
N PRO A 697 26.64 36.12 36.88
CA PRO A 697 27.93 36.15 36.20
C PRO A 697 28.42 37.59 36.05
N VAL A 698 29.67 37.87 36.46
CA VAL A 698 30.35 39.18 36.40
C VAL A 698 30.35 39.81 34.99
N LEU A 699 30.15 39.02 33.93
CA LEU A 699 30.17 39.47 32.53
C LEU A 699 29.06 40.46 32.15
N TYR A 700 27.93 40.49 32.87
CA TYR A 700 26.80 41.37 32.52
C TYR A 700 27.05 42.87 32.77
N TYR A 701 28.11 43.23 33.51
CA TYR A 701 28.49 44.64 33.72
C TYR A 701 29.33 45.24 32.59
N ILE A 702 29.90 44.43 31.68
CA ILE A 702 30.92 44.91 30.72
C ILE A 702 30.34 45.13 29.30
N LEU A 703 29.20 44.51 28.96
CA LEU A 703 28.64 44.58 27.61
C LEU A 703 28.14 45.97 27.15
N PRO A 704 27.53 46.83 27.99
CA PRO A 704 27.03 48.14 27.52
C PRO A 704 28.14 49.08 27.05
N GLU A 705 29.33 49.00 27.64
CA GLU A 705 30.45 49.90 27.34
C GLU A 705 31.14 49.56 26.01
N PHE A 706 31.21 48.27 25.65
CA PHE A 706 31.78 47.84 24.36
C PHE A 706 30.90 48.23 23.17
N PHE A 707 29.58 48.16 23.29
CA PHE A 707 28.66 48.58 22.24
C PHE A 707 28.67 50.10 22.03
N LEU A 708 28.80 50.88 23.10
CA LEU A 708 28.89 52.35 23.01
C LEU A 708 30.21 52.80 22.35
N ALA A 709 31.34 52.16 22.68
CA ALA A 709 32.63 52.42 22.04
C ALA A 709 32.62 52.08 20.55
N GLY A 710 32.00 50.95 20.16
CA GLY A 710 31.83 50.56 18.76
C GLY A 710 31.00 51.55 17.95
N PHE A 711 29.91 52.07 18.53
CA PHE A 711 29.08 53.09 17.89
C PHE A 711 29.83 54.42 17.69
N ILE A 712 30.60 54.87 18.69
CA ILE A 712 31.38 56.12 18.60
C ILE A 712 32.44 56.02 17.49
N VAL A 713 33.13 54.88 17.36
CA VAL A 713 34.14 54.67 16.30
C VAL A 713 33.50 54.60 14.91
N LEU A 714 32.36 53.91 14.77
CA LEU A 714 31.66 53.80 13.49
C LEU A 714 31.13 55.16 12.99
N PHE A 715 30.52 55.95 13.88
CA PHE A 715 30.02 57.27 13.53
C PHE A 715 31.14 58.30 13.33
N GLY A 716 32.24 58.22 14.10
CA GLY A 716 33.44 59.02 13.86
C GLY A 716 34.07 58.74 12.49
N TRP A 717 34.14 57.47 12.08
CA TRP A 717 34.65 57.08 10.78
C TRP A 717 33.74 57.56 9.63
N LEU A 718 32.42 57.44 9.77
CA LEU A 718 31.45 57.93 8.77
C LEU A 718 31.47 59.47 8.64
N ALA A 719 31.63 60.18 9.77
CA ALA A 719 31.74 61.65 9.80
C ALA A 719 33.04 62.15 9.15
N TRP A 720 34.14 61.39 9.24
CA TRP A 720 35.41 61.73 8.57
C TRP A 720 35.43 61.35 7.08
N TYR A 721 34.83 60.23 6.70
CA TYR A 721 34.88 59.70 5.34
C TYR A 721 34.05 60.52 4.33
N ARG A 722 32.85 60.98 4.73
CA ARG A 722 31.94 61.73 3.85
C ARG A 722 32.52 63.07 3.35
N PRO A 723 33.12 63.94 4.18
CA PRO A 723 33.76 65.18 3.72
C PRO A 723 34.94 64.94 2.78
N ARG A 724 35.74 63.89 3.03
CA ARG A 724 36.91 63.56 2.20
C ARG A 724 36.50 63.14 0.79
N LYS A 725 35.47 62.29 0.66
CA LYS A 725 34.92 61.89 -0.65
C LYS A 725 34.34 63.10 -1.41
N LYS A 726 33.67 64.03 -0.71
CA LYS A 726 33.16 65.28 -1.31
C LYS A 726 34.29 66.19 -1.80
N ARG A 727 35.37 66.36 -1.03
CA ARG A 727 36.56 67.14 -1.46
C ARG A 727 37.24 66.54 -2.68
N MET A 728 37.41 65.22 -2.71
CA MET A 728 37.98 64.52 -3.87
C MET A 728 37.13 64.69 -5.13
N LYS A 729 35.80 64.65 -5.01
CA LYS A 729 34.89 64.90 -6.14
C LYS A 729 34.99 66.35 -6.65
N ILE A 730 34.99 67.34 -5.75
CA ILE A 730 35.14 68.76 -6.12
C ILE A 730 36.49 69.02 -6.79
N GLN A 731 37.55 68.37 -6.33
CA GLN A 731 38.88 68.53 -6.91
C GLN A 731 38.96 67.92 -8.32
N ALA A 732 38.41 66.71 -8.52
CA ALA A 732 38.30 66.10 -9.84
C ALA A 732 37.43 66.93 -10.80
N GLU A 733 36.31 67.51 -10.33
CA GLU A 733 35.48 68.41 -11.13
C GLU A 733 36.21 69.72 -11.48
N ARG A 734 37.06 70.23 -10.58
CA ARG A 734 37.87 71.44 -10.83
C ARG A 734 38.98 71.17 -11.85
N GLU A 735 39.65 70.02 -11.75
CA GLU A 735 40.68 69.59 -12.70
C GLU A 735 40.08 69.37 -14.10
N ALA A 736 38.94 68.66 -14.20
CA ALA A 736 38.23 68.48 -15.47
C ALA A 736 37.74 69.80 -16.09
N ARG A 737 37.40 70.80 -15.26
CA ARG A 737 36.99 72.13 -15.74
C ARG A 737 38.17 72.99 -16.18
N LEU A 738 39.36 72.78 -15.60
CA LEU A 738 40.59 73.43 -16.04
C LEU A 738 41.05 72.85 -17.39
N GLU A 739 41.00 71.53 -17.56
CA GLU A 739 41.28 70.88 -18.86
C GLU A 739 40.42 71.48 -19.99
N LYS A 740 39.12 71.67 -19.73
CA LYS A 740 38.17 72.25 -20.69
C LYS A 740 38.36 73.75 -20.98
N ILE A 741 39.23 74.44 -20.26
CA ILE A 741 39.59 75.86 -20.50
C ILE A 741 40.92 75.95 -21.26
N TYR A 742 41.75 74.91 -21.20
CA TYR A 742 43.05 74.85 -21.89
C TYR A 742 43.00 74.12 -23.24
N ASP A 743 41.90 73.43 -23.54
CA ASP A 743 41.44 73.03 -24.89
C ASP A 743 40.51 74.09 -25.49
#